data_AF-A0A812AQB5-F1
#
_entry.id   AF-A0A812AQB5-F1
#
_cell.length_a   1.000
_cell.length_b   1.000
_cell.length_c   1.000
_cell.angle_alpha   90.00
_cell.angle_beta   90.00
_cell.angle_gamma   90.00
#
_symmetry.space_group_name_H-M   'P 1'
#
loop_
_entity.id
_entity.type
_entity.pdbx_description
1 polymer ?
#
loop_
_entity_poly.entity_id
_entity_poly.type
_entity_poly.pdbx_seq_one_letter_code
_entity_poly.pdbx_strand_id
1 'polypeptide(L)'
;MPNAGGICPPTITPLRKKVIGQTLTRVDSNTLIKLCSDTSGCKIYFTTDGTKPSPFKRKVAGQEVTFKYLAPFTLKQGKRTIKAIAVSRDGLQESAVITKTLIVENTQEHTTDDYYDMDLPYSDLKHNSSIRNSGKQNLSLPESMKTNYKQAWTVPTCVNISDTPKEVDNPAVPFYPTNYSGTQINMFGIPADKLPFGLQDFYTGIRHPTQFGFITEQMIQGLYPPSKAVTIGDIRRLLEENKKLNSSQASPPPLPEPLPKVEMKEQSPNKELPLENINSGQGDIKSQIMHISAHILQYAKSDENFARNIAQSQMGKMLTADFSDEGDGYKITLFMTKPGNTIPEIKMNLKKEKKYDVPRKADISKIQTKKKIQKSDPYFEMETEDISQEGTVKPYPNFNAESDCKMLHSAMKGLGTDEDAIINILAYRSNTQRQEIIKTFKTMFGKDLIKELKGELSGNLKECVKSLCMKPAEFDAEQLHNAMKHFGTDESVLIEVLCTRSNEQIKQIVFTYHEIFNRDLEKDIVSETSGHLKRLLVSMVSANRSESKEINKNQAYQDAKALYEAGEKKWGTDESKFHTILVTRSFPQLRAIFQEYAKISKKNIEEVLKSELSGDFLHGMLTIVCCVKNKANYFAQQLQKAMKGVGTDDNSVIRIIVSRCEIDLVQIQEEFFNITNQQLEDYIAGDLSGDYRKIILSLISTTMTPDLNKDEAMHEISQWKSKQMEGETHTITNFTGTFPTVVPYSDFNSKKDCETLHKAFKGFGTDEKAIINVIAYRSSEQRVEIRKDFKKIYGQDLIKELKSELSGHFKDVAVNLFMTMTEFDATQLNRAIKGIGTDEKVLTEIICSRNNEQLKEIKIIYERLFKNSLEADVSDDTSGGYKRILISLLQCLRQEDKAIDCVLAKKDVQRLYEAGESKLGTDEAVFIDIFCTNSFAQLLTIFKEYKTIYKKDIEDVIKAEMSGNTKDSLLAIVECSRNTAVYFATILYKALKGFGTDDNTLIRIVISRSEMDMEKIKEEFKKLYKQTLQDFINDDISGDYKKIILALVNGNKRREDP
;
A
#
# COMPACT_ATOMS: atom_id res chain seq x y z
N MET A 1 0.40 -54.44 -19.94
CA MET A 1 0.02 -53.29 -19.09
C MET A 1 0.28 -53.68 -17.64
N PRO A 2 0.63 -52.75 -16.72
CA PRO A 2 0.60 -53.05 -15.29
C PRO A 2 -0.84 -53.32 -14.85
N ASN A 3 -1.02 -54.02 -13.72
CA ASN A 3 -2.34 -54.19 -13.10
C ASN A 3 -2.88 -52.83 -12.65
N ALA A 4 -4.21 -52.69 -12.54
CA ALA A 4 -4.86 -51.45 -12.15
C ALA A 4 -4.29 -50.92 -10.82
N GLY A 5 -3.76 -49.68 -10.85
CA GLY A 5 -3.09 -49.04 -9.72
C GLY A 5 -1.55 -49.14 -9.69
N GLY A 6 -0.91 -49.91 -10.59
CA GLY A 6 0.55 -50.04 -10.66
C GLY A 6 1.26 -48.96 -11.50
N ILE A 7 2.49 -48.62 -11.12
CA ILE A 7 3.30 -47.58 -11.80
C ILE A 7 3.75 -48.02 -13.21
N CYS A 8 3.57 -47.13 -14.19
CA CYS A 8 4.06 -47.30 -15.56
C CYS A 8 5.60 -47.27 -15.62
N PRO A 9 6.25 -48.32 -16.16
CA PRO A 9 7.70 -48.34 -16.34
C PRO A 9 8.23 -47.21 -17.25
N PRO A 10 9.42 -46.64 -16.99
CA PRO A 10 9.90 -45.47 -17.72
C PRO A 10 10.39 -45.79 -19.13
N THR A 11 10.06 -44.92 -20.08
CA THR A 11 10.55 -44.96 -21.47
C THR A 11 11.92 -44.27 -21.59
N ILE A 12 12.76 -44.77 -22.51
CA ILE A 12 14.15 -44.30 -22.72
C ILE A 12 14.27 -43.83 -24.18
N THR A 13 14.37 -42.51 -24.40
CA THR A 13 14.17 -41.89 -25.73
C THR A 13 15.33 -40.98 -26.12
N PRO A 14 16.13 -41.33 -27.15
CA PRO A 14 17.12 -40.44 -27.74
C PRO A 14 16.45 -39.29 -28.49
N LEU A 15 16.86 -38.05 -28.21
CA LEU A 15 16.31 -36.81 -28.77
C LEU A 15 17.04 -36.44 -30.08
N ARG A 16 16.80 -37.21 -31.15
CA ARG A 16 17.31 -36.92 -32.50
C ARG A 16 16.23 -37.06 -33.57
N LYS A 17 16.36 -36.32 -34.69
CA LYS A 17 15.50 -36.54 -35.88
C LYS A 17 15.70 -37.97 -36.39
N LYS A 18 14.62 -38.69 -36.69
CA LYS A 18 14.70 -40.03 -37.31
C LYS A 18 15.23 -39.90 -38.74
N VAL A 19 16.43 -40.42 -38.99
CA VAL A 19 16.96 -40.60 -40.35
C VAL A 19 16.49 -41.95 -40.89
N ILE A 20 15.88 -41.96 -42.07
CA ILE A 20 15.41 -43.18 -42.73
C ILE A 20 16.64 -44.05 -43.07
N GLY A 21 16.58 -45.34 -42.72
CA GLY A 21 17.67 -46.30 -42.94
C GLY A 21 18.62 -46.51 -41.75
N GLN A 22 18.63 -45.64 -40.73
CA GLN A 22 19.44 -45.88 -39.51
C GLN A 22 18.72 -46.71 -38.45
N THR A 23 19.46 -47.58 -37.77
CA THR A 23 18.97 -48.38 -36.65
C THR A 23 18.71 -47.53 -35.40
N LEU A 24 17.56 -47.76 -34.74
CA LEU A 24 17.12 -47.03 -33.53
C LEU A 24 18.05 -47.20 -32.31
N THR A 25 19.02 -48.11 -32.38
CA THR A 25 20.00 -48.39 -31.33
C THR A 25 21.33 -47.65 -31.52
N ARG A 26 21.59 -47.04 -32.68
CA ARG A 26 22.77 -46.18 -32.91
C ARG A 26 22.45 -44.72 -32.61
N VAL A 27 23.37 -44.02 -31.95
CA VAL A 27 23.32 -42.58 -31.64
C VAL A 27 24.73 -42.01 -31.67
N ASP A 28 24.88 -40.72 -31.93
CA ASP A 28 26.14 -40.00 -31.71
C ASP A 28 26.33 -39.66 -30.22
N SER A 29 27.55 -39.31 -29.82
CA SER A 29 27.90 -38.92 -28.44
C SER A 29 27.27 -37.61 -27.94
N ASN A 30 26.69 -36.81 -28.84
CA ASN A 30 26.01 -35.55 -28.50
C ASN A 30 24.47 -35.70 -28.42
N THR A 31 23.91 -36.84 -28.82
CA THR A 31 22.48 -37.12 -28.69
C THR A 31 22.07 -37.21 -27.21
N LEU A 32 21.20 -36.28 -26.78
CA LEU A 32 20.58 -36.28 -25.45
C LEU A 32 19.57 -37.44 -25.30
N ILE A 33 19.60 -38.12 -24.16
CA ILE A 33 18.66 -39.18 -23.80
C ILE A 33 17.65 -38.63 -22.78
N LYS A 34 16.36 -38.64 -23.13
CA LYS A 34 15.25 -38.28 -22.24
C LYS A 34 14.67 -39.55 -21.60
N LEU A 35 14.37 -39.48 -20.30
CA LEU A 35 13.54 -40.44 -19.60
C LEU A 35 12.16 -39.84 -19.30
N CYS A 36 11.10 -40.63 -19.46
CA CYS A 36 9.71 -40.26 -19.14
C CYS A 36 9.01 -41.46 -18.47
N SER A 37 7.97 -41.23 -17.66
CA SER A 37 6.98 -42.25 -17.29
C SER A 37 5.60 -41.60 -17.37
N ASP A 38 4.60 -42.38 -17.78
CA ASP A 38 3.23 -41.92 -17.94
C ASP A 38 2.48 -41.82 -16.60
N THR A 39 3.08 -42.32 -15.50
CA THR A 39 2.56 -42.11 -14.14
C THR A 39 2.98 -40.75 -13.62
N SER A 40 2.03 -39.82 -13.55
CA SER A 40 2.26 -38.44 -13.09
C SER A 40 2.94 -38.37 -11.72
N GLY A 41 3.95 -37.50 -11.60
CA GLY A 41 4.60 -37.17 -10.34
C GLY A 41 5.53 -38.25 -9.75
N CYS A 42 5.79 -39.37 -10.45
CA CYS A 42 6.75 -40.38 -10.01
C CYS A 42 8.21 -39.89 -10.06
N LYS A 43 9.09 -40.55 -9.29
CA LYS A 43 10.55 -40.32 -9.27
C LYS A 43 11.22 -41.40 -10.12
N ILE A 44 11.94 -41.01 -11.18
CA ILE A 44 12.68 -41.96 -12.03
C ILE A 44 14.13 -42.09 -11.54
N TYR A 45 14.62 -43.32 -11.45
CA TYR A 45 16.00 -43.66 -11.08
C TYR A 45 16.62 -44.57 -12.15
N PHE A 46 17.91 -44.39 -12.46
CA PHE A 46 18.55 -45.09 -13.57
C PHE A 46 20.05 -45.38 -13.36
N THR A 47 20.57 -46.29 -14.17
CA THR A 47 21.99 -46.68 -14.30
C THR A 47 22.39 -46.62 -15.77
N THR A 48 23.69 -46.50 -16.09
CA THR A 48 24.20 -46.41 -17.48
C THR A 48 25.14 -47.57 -17.88
N ASP A 49 25.45 -48.45 -16.92
CA ASP A 49 26.33 -49.61 -17.03
C ASP A 49 25.57 -50.95 -17.19
N GLY A 50 24.24 -50.94 -17.03
CA GLY A 50 23.39 -52.12 -17.07
C GLY A 50 23.14 -52.81 -15.72
N THR A 51 23.59 -52.25 -14.60
CA THR A 51 23.21 -52.71 -13.24
C THR A 51 21.74 -52.41 -12.93
N LYS A 52 21.09 -53.12 -11.98
CA LYS A 52 19.70 -52.80 -11.59
C LYS A 52 19.70 -51.48 -10.79
N PRO A 53 18.89 -50.46 -11.16
CA PRO A 53 18.68 -49.29 -10.32
C PRO A 53 18.17 -49.69 -8.93
N SER A 54 18.74 -49.10 -7.88
CA SER A 54 18.25 -49.18 -6.50
C SER A 54 17.95 -47.78 -5.95
N PRO A 55 16.66 -47.37 -5.89
CA PRO A 55 16.26 -46.05 -5.39
C PRO A 55 16.73 -45.78 -3.96
N PHE A 56 16.75 -46.82 -3.13
CA PHE A 56 17.10 -46.76 -1.70
C PHE A 56 18.59 -47.01 -1.41
N LYS A 57 19.34 -47.61 -2.34
CA LYS A 57 20.78 -47.89 -2.19
C LYS A 57 21.57 -47.30 -3.35
N ARG A 58 21.47 -45.98 -3.53
CA ARG A 58 22.09 -45.24 -4.64
C ARG A 58 23.62 -45.35 -4.68
N LYS A 59 24.27 -45.51 -3.52
CA LYS A 59 25.72 -45.66 -3.39
C LYS A 59 26.14 -47.10 -3.08
N VAL A 60 27.21 -47.55 -3.74
CA VAL A 60 27.91 -48.82 -3.49
C VAL A 60 29.40 -48.51 -3.38
N ALA A 61 30.08 -49.02 -2.35
CA ALA A 61 31.48 -48.69 -2.06
C ALA A 61 31.80 -47.17 -2.08
N GLY A 62 30.88 -46.35 -1.54
CA GLY A 62 31.00 -44.88 -1.50
C GLY A 62 30.66 -44.13 -2.80
N GLN A 63 30.68 -44.81 -3.95
CA GLN A 63 30.38 -44.22 -5.26
C GLN A 63 28.90 -44.32 -5.62
N GLU A 64 28.36 -43.34 -6.35
CA GLU A 64 26.97 -43.37 -6.81
C GLU A 64 26.84 -44.20 -8.10
N VAL A 65 25.96 -45.20 -8.05
CA VAL A 65 25.71 -46.16 -9.15
C VAL A 65 24.29 -45.99 -9.70
N THR A 66 23.32 -45.68 -8.84
CA THR A 66 21.94 -45.35 -9.25
C THR A 66 21.67 -43.86 -9.11
N PHE A 67 21.46 -43.21 -10.24
CA PHE A 67 21.22 -41.78 -10.36
C PHE A 67 19.72 -41.49 -10.35
N LYS A 68 19.31 -40.38 -9.73
CA LYS A 68 17.95 -39.84 -9.90
C LYS A 68 17.91 -39.05 -11.22
N TYR A 69 16.92 -39.28 -12.06
CA TYR A 69 16.72 -38.50 -13.27
C TYR A 69 16.19 -37.09 -12.95
N LEU A 70 16.76 -36.08 -13.60
CA LEU A 70 16.44 -34.67 -13.42
C LEU A 70 16.24 -33.96 -14.77
N ALA A 71 17.16 -34.17 -15.71
CA ALA A 71 17.14 -33.62 -17.07
C ALA A 71 17.70 -34.63 -18.10
N PRO A 72 17.49 -34.43 -19.41
CA PRO A 72 18.11 -35.25 -20.45
C PRO A 72 19.64 -35.19 -20.40
N PHE A 73 20.32 -36.30 -20.72
CA PHE A 73 21.77 -36.45 -20.58
C PHE A 73 22.40 -37.16 -21.79
N THR A 74 23.66 -36.87 -22.10
CA THR A 74 24.43 -37.56 -23.15
C THR A 74 25.08 -38.85 -22.62
N LEU A 75 25.58 -39.69 -23.54
CA LEU A 75 26.30 -40.93 -23.22
C LEU A 75 27.70 -40.90 -23.83
N LYS A 76 28.69 -41.53 -23.18
CA LYS A 76 30.01 -41.75 -23.79
C LYS A 76 29.99 -42.86 -24.84
N GLN A 77 30.87 -42.71 -25.83
CA GLN A 77 31.14 -43.65 -26.92
C GLN A 77 31.19 -45.12 -26.46
N GLY A 78 30.78 -46.03 -27.35
CA GLY A 78 30.73 -47.48 -27.13
C GLY A 78 29.32 -47.99 -26.83
N LYS A 79 29.23 -49.28 -26.46
CA LYS A 79 27.97 -49.94 -26.14
C LYS A 79 27.56 -49.62 -24.69
N ARG A 80 26.50 -48.84 -24.51
CA ARG A 80 25.97 -48.41 -23.21
C ARG A 80 24.61 -49.03 -22.95
N THR A 81 24.33 -49.43 -21.71
CA THR A 81 23.06 -50.08 -21.34
C THR A 81 22.39 -49.27 -20.24
N ILE A 82 21.40 -48.48 -20.59
CA ILE A 82 20.60 -47.77 -19.60
C ILE A 82 19.60 -48.77 -18.99
N LYS A 83 19.51 -48.81 -17.66
CA LYS A 83 18.36 -49.37 -16.96
C LYS A 83 17.67 -48.30 -16.14
N ALA A 84 16.34 -48.27 -16.14
CA ALA A 84 15.54 -47.25 -15.46
C ALA A 84 14.32 -47.84 -14.76
N ILE A 85 13.94 -47.26 -13.63
CA ILE A 85 12.77 -47.61 -12.80
C ILE A 85 12.04 -46.33 -12.38
N ALA A 86 10.71 -46.39 -12.26
CA ALA A 86 9.88 -45.31 -11.74
C ALA A 86 9.34 -45.70 -10.36
N VAL A 87 9.28 -44.75 -9.43
CA VAL A 87 8.91 -44.95 -8.02
C VAL A 87 7.86 -43.92 -7.61
N SER A 88 6.89 -44.30 -6.78
CA SER A 88 5.84 -43.41 -6.29
C SER A 88 6.38 -42.25 -5.45
N ARG A 89 5.57 -41.21 -5.21
CA ARG A 89 5.98 -40.02 -4.44
C ARG A 89 6.39 -40.38 -3.01
N ASP A 90 5.66 -41.31 -2.38
CA ASP A 90 5.89 -41.87 -1.04
C ASP A 90 7.02 -42.91 -0.97
N GLY A 91 7.47 -43.46 -2.10
CA GLY A 91 8.47 -44.53 -2.16
C GLY A 91 7.92 -45.95 -2.00
N LEU A 92 6.61 -46.14 -1.78
CA LEU A 92 6.05 -47.45 -1.42
C LEU A 92 5.80 -48.40 -2.61
N GLN A 93 5.85 -47.91 -3.85
CA GLN A 93 5.66 -48.69 -5.06
C GLN A 93 6.78 -48.43 -6.08
N GLU A 94 7.21 -49.49 -6.77
CA GLU A 94 8.18 -49.45 -7.88
C GLU A 94 7.55 -49.99 -9.18
N SER A 95 7.97 -49.47 -10.33
CA SER A 95 7.67 -50.04 -11.64
C SER A 95 8.56 -51.26 -11.96
N ALA A 96 8.24 -51.98 -13.03
CA ALA A 96 9.24 -52.84 -13.67
C ALA A 96 10.46 -52.03 -14.14
N VAL A 97 11.64 -52.66 -14.18
CA VAL A 97 12.88 -52.02 -14.67
C VAL A 97 12.97 -52.16 -16.18
N ILE A 98 12.99 -51.05 -16.91
CA ILE A 98 13.20 -51.02 -18.35
C ILE A 98 14.70 -50.99 -18.66
N THR A 99 15.11 -51.71 -19.71
CA THR A 99 16.49 -51.77 -20.20
C THR A 99 16.54 -51.33 -21.65
N LYS A 100 17.49 -50.46 -22.01
CA LYS A 100 17.76 -50.09 -23.41
C LYS A 100 19.26 -49.97 -23.66
N THR A 101 19.75 -50.73 -24.63
CA THR A 101 21.16 -50.69 -25.07
C THR A 101 21.28 -49.78 -26.28
N LEU A 102 22.26 -48.87 -26.25
CA LEU A 102 22.62 -47.97 -27.34
C LEU A 102 24.10 -48.18 -27.72
N ILE A 103 24.40 -48.05 -29.01
CA ILE A 103 25.75 -47.98 -29.55
C ILE A 103 26.02 -46.50 -29.83
N VAL A 104 26.98 -45.93 -29.11
CA VAL A 104 27.31 -44.51 -29.15
C VAL A 104 28.56 -44.30 -30.01
N GLU A 105 28.45 -43.51 -31.06
CA GLU A 105 29.50 -43.26 -32.06
C GLU A 105 30.06 -41.84 -31.92
N ASN A 106 31.35 -41.65 -32.22
CA ASN A 106 32.05 -40.37 -32.04
C ASN A 106 31.97 -39.50 -33.32
N THR A 107 31.97 -38.18 -33.18
CA THR A 107 31.74 -37.23 -34.28
C THR A 107 32.81 -36.14 -34.39
N GLN A 108 34.06 -36.54 -34.70
CA GLN A 108 35.07 -35.65 -35.28
C GLN A 108 36.01 -36.45 -36.20
N GLU A 109 35.82 -36.34 -37.52
CA GLU A 109 36.89 -36.31 -38.51
C GLU A 109 36.33 -35.92 -39.91
N HIS A 110 37.21 -35.32 -40.72
CA HIS A 110 37.08 -34.80 -42.10
C HIS A 110 36.82 -33.30 -42.29
N THR A 111 37.80 -32.67 -42.94
CA THR A 111 37.81 -31.31 -43.49
C THR A 111 38.20 -31.35 -44.97
N THR A 112 37.63 -30.45 -45.76
CA THR A 112 38.13 -29.92 -47.07
C THR A 112 38.49 -30.92 -48.18
N ASP A 113 37.69 -30.96 -49.25
CA ASP A 113 38.00 -30.23 -50.50
C ASP A 113 36.77 -30.23 -51.45
N ASP A 114 36.93 -29.64 -52.65
CA ASP A 114 35.94 -29.38 -53.73
C ASP A 114 34.84 -28.33 -53.42
N TYR A 115 34.48 -27.36 -54.28
CA TYR A 115 34.71 -27.21 -55.73
C TYR A 115 34.68 -25.70 -56.16
N TYR A 116 35.20 -25.36 -57.35
CA TYR A 116 35.12 -24.02 -57.99
C TYR A 116 33.82 -23.82 -58.80
N ASP A 117 33.30 -22.60 -58.95
CA ASP A 117 33.28 -21.90 -60.26
C ASP A 117 32.92 -20.39 -60.21
N MET A 118 33.09 -19.74 -61.37
CA MET A 118 32.80 -18.35 -61.82
C MET A 118 31.63 -17.57 -61.15
N ASP A 119 31.55 -16.22 -61.15
CA ASP A 119 32.02 -15.25 -62.16
C ASP A 119 32.11 -13.79 -61.63
N LEU A 120 32.91 -12.91 -62.26
CA LEU A 120 32.94 -11.45 -62.02
C LEU A 120 33.55 -10.65 -63.21
N PRO A 121 32.88 -9.61 -63.73
CA PRO A 121 33.45 -8.67 -64.70
C PRO A 121 33.85 -7.30 -64.12
N TYR A 122 35.04 -6.83 -64.56
CA TYR A 122 35.53 -5.45 -64.83
C TYR A 122 34.66 -4.22 -64.44
N SER A 123 35.20 -3.05 -64.03
CA SER A 123 36.56 -2.59 -63.63
C SER A 123 36.44 -1.11 -63.09
N ASP A 124 37.42 -0.18 -62.95
CA ASP A 124 38.84 -0.07 -63.35
C ASP A 124 39.62 1.06 -62.62
N LEU A 125 40.93 1.14 -62.92
CA LEU A 125 41.86 2.30 -62.94
C LEU A 125 42.05 3.27 -61.73
N LYS A 126 43.33 3.33 -61.31
CA LYS A 126 44.23 4.52 -61.16
C LYS A 126 44.46 5.24 -59.81
N HIS A 127 45.77 5.34 -59.51
CA HIS A 127 46.49 6.33 -58.68
C HIS A 127 46.18 6.35 -57.15
N ASN A 128 47.13 6.70 -56.27
CA ASN A 128 48.49 7.20 -56.49
C ASN A 128 49.51 6.70 -55.45
N SER A 129 50.79 6.63 -55.82
CA SER A 129 51.91 6.19 -54.96
C SER A 129 52.94 7.31 -54.73
N SER A 130 53.52 7.40 -53.52
CA SER A 130 54.79 8.11 -53.21
C SER A 130 55.36 7.60 -51.87
N ILE A 131 56.55 6.98 -51.78
CA ILE A 131 57.89 7.60 -51.57
C ILE A 131 57.99 8.24 -50.16
N ARG A 132 58.90 7.89 -49.21
CA ARG A 132 60.36 7.55 -49.17
C ARG A 132 60.62 6.77 -47.84
N ASN A 133 61.55 5.82 -47.61
CA ASN A 133 63.00 5.64 -47.87
C ASN A 133 63.93 6.78 -47.41
N SER A 134 65.08 6.58 -46.73
CA SER A 134 65.73 5.36 -46.19
C SER A 134 67.02 5.72 -45.40
N GLY A 135 67.53 4.83 -44.53
CA GLY A 135 68.89 4.86 -43.93
C GLY A 135 68.88 4.59 -42.42
N LYS A 136 69.39 3.51 -41.81
CA LYS A 136 70.58 2.61 -41.96
C LYS A 136 71.91 3.12 -41.37
N GLN A 137 72.37 2.41 -40.32
CA GLN A 137 73.73 1.97 -39.92
C GLN A 137 73.63 1.57 -38.43
N ASN A 138 74.21 0.49 -37.84
CA ASN A 138 74.95 -0.72 -38.26
C ASN A 138 74.62 -1.82 -37.19
N LEU A 139 74.94 -3.13 -37.29
CA LEU A 139 75.61 -3.97 -38.29
C LEU A 139 74.85 -5.33 -38.40
N SER A 140 75.51 -6.45 -38.71
CA SER A 140 74.89 -7.79 -38.84
C SER A 140 75.89 -8.94 -38.85
N LEU A 141 75.47 -10.19 -38.55
CA LEU A 141 75.67 -11.47 -39.29
C LEU A 141 75.13 -12.69 -38.46
N PRO A 142 74.87 -13.90 -39.02
CA PRO A 142 73.56 -14.55 -38.83
C PRO A 142 73.55 -16.11 -38.60
N GLU A 143 72.37 -16.72 -38.86
CA GLU A 143 72.12 -18.12 -39.31
C GLU A 143 71.99 -19.31 -38.33
N SER A 144 70.72 -19.67 -38.07
CA SER A 144 70.02 -20.97 -38.30
C SER A 144 70.66 -22.37 -38.06
N MET A 145 69.76 -23.29 -37.65
CA MET A 145 69.79 -24.79 -37.71
C MET A 145 70.32 -25.65 -36.53
N LYS A 146 69.35 -26.22 -35.79
CA LYS A 146 69.21 -27.65 -35.37
C LYS A 146 70.30 -28.41 -34.54
N THR A 147 70.04 -28.47 -33.23
CA THR A 147 69.97 -29.68 -32.34
C THR A 147 71.19 -30.52 -31.87
N ASN A 148 71.26 -30.67 -30.52
CA ASN A 148 71.73 -31.80 -29.68
C ASN A 148 73.25 -32.10 -29.47
N TYR A 149 73.70 -32.17 -28.21
CA TYR A 149 73.99 -33.42 -27.44
C TYR A 149 74.44 -33.13 -25.97
N LYS A 150 74.86 -34.15 -25.17
CA LYS A 150 74.97 -34.12 -23.68
C LYS A 150 76.39 -34.36 -23.09
N GLN A 151 76.71 -33.62 -22.01
CA GLN A 151 77.42 -34.01 -20.74
C GLN A 151 78.76 -34.80 -20.77
N ALA A 152 79.92 -34.16 -20.46
CA ALA A 152 81.24 -34.80 -20.17
C ALA A 152 82.37 -33.82 -19.69
N TRP A 153 83.28 -34.06 -18.71
CA TRP A 153 83.44 -35.05 -17.60
C TRP A 153 84.59 -34.59 -16.63
N THR A 154 84.36 -34.07 -15.38
CA THR A 154 85.48 -33.70 -14.42
C THR A 154 85.23 -33.84 -12.90
N VAL A 155 86.24 -34.41 -12.21
CA VAL A 155 86.36 -34.74 -10.77
C VAL A 155 85.96 -33.61 -9.80
N PRO A 156 85.34 -33.91 -8.64
CA PRO A 156 85.92 -34.81 -7.62
C PRO A 156 85.03 -35.99 -7.13
N THR A 157 84.04 -36.50 -7.86
CA THR A 157 84.25 -37.36 -9.05
C THR A 157 83.16 -37.21 -10.13
N CYS A 158 83.23 -36.14 -10.95
CA CYS A 158 82.59 -36.03 -12.28
C CYS A 158 81.05 -35.83 -12.23
N VAL A 159 80.39 -34.86 -12.90
CA VAL A 159 80.53 -34.24 -14.24
C VAL A 159 79.85 -32.84 -14.26
N ASN A 160 80.13 -32.01 -15.28
CA ASN A 160 79.46 -30.78 -15.81
C ASN A 160 78.07 -30.39 -15.23
N ILE A 161 77.74 -29.11 -14.98
CA ILE A 161 77.69 -27.92 -15.89
C ILE A 161 76.69 -28.16 -17.07
N SER A 162 75.68 -27.34 -17.38
CA SER A 162 75.29 -25.98 -16.95
C SER A 162 73.76 -25.78 -16.87
N ASP A 163 73.36 -24.55 -16.52
CA ASP A 163 72.15 -23.81 -16.90
C ASP A 163 70.75 -24.26 -16.44
N THR A 164 70.20 -23.45 -15.54
CA THR A 164 68.78 -23.37 -15.17
C THR A 164 67.92 -22.84 -16.31
N PRO A 165 66.79 -23.48 -16.67
CA PRO A 165 65.69 -22.80 -17.34
C PRO A 165 65.06 -21.75 -16.41
N LYS A 166 64.70 -20.59 -16.96
CA LYS A 166 63.64 -19.76 -16.37
C LYS A 166 62.28 -20.36 -16.74
N GLU A 167 61.25 -20.02 -15.98
CA GLU A 167 59.85 -20.41 -16.23
C GLU A 167 59.41 -20.01 -17.65
N VAL A 168 58.50 -20.74 -18.31
CA VAL A 168 57.03 -20.52 -18.25
C VAL A 168 56.28 -21.57 -19.13
N ASP A 169 54.97 -21.79 -18.85
CA ASP A 169 53.95 -22.52 -19.67
C ASP A 169 54.09 -24.06 -19.88
N ASN A 170 53.02 -24.88 -19.97
CA ASN A 170 51.56 -24.66 -20.09
C ASN A 170 50.76 -25.82 -19.40
N PRO A 171 49.76 -25.57 -18.52
CA PRO A 171 49.09 -26.64 -17.76
C PRO A 171 47.57 -26.83 -18.05
N ALA A 172 47.21 -27.57 -19.11
CA ALA A 172 45.79 -27.68 -19.56
C ALA A 172 45.27 -29.11 -19.88
N VAL A 173 45.12 -29.99 -18.88
CA VAL A 173 44.23 -31.18 -18.97
C VAL A 173 43.50 -31.43 -17.63
N PRO A 174 42.24 -31.01 -17.46
CA PRO A 174 41.44 -31.33 -16.28
C PRO A 174 40.97 -32.79 -16.27
N PHE A 175 41.18 -33.50 -15.16
CA PHE A 175 40.69 -34.87 -14.96
C PHE A 175 39.25 -34.85 -14.44
N TYR A 176 38.26 -34.98 -15.33
CA TYR A 176 36.84 -34.98 -14.95
C TYR A 176 36.40 -36.29 -14.30
N PRO A 177 35.58 -36.26 -13.23
CA PRO A 177 35.09 -37.48 -12.57
C PRO A 177 34.19 -38.30 -13.50
N THR A 178 34.27 -39.63 -13.36
CA THR A 178 33.49 -40.60 -14.13
C THR A 178 33.02 -41.74 -13.22
N ASN A 179 31.94 -42.44 -13.60
CA ASN A 179 31.56 -43.69 -12.93
C ASN A 179 32.43 -44.87 -13.44
N TYR A 180 32.33 -46.05 -12.84
CA TYR A 180 33.13 -47.25 -13.19
C TYR A 180 33.02 -47.71 -14.66
N SER A 181 32.09 -47.20 -15.45
CA SER A 181 32.03 -47.42 -16.92
C SER A 181 32.84 -46.42 -17.74
N GLY A 182 33.55 -45.48 -17.08
CA GLY A 182 34.26 -44.35 -17.68
C GLY A 182 33.36 -43.19 -18.12
N THR A 183 32.05 -43.25 -17.85
CA THR A 183 31.07 -42.26 -18.35
C THR A 183 31.11 -40.97 -17.53
N GLN A 184 31.23 -39.82 -18.22
CA GLN A 184 30.97 -38.48 -17.64
C GLN A 184 29.46 -38.26 -17.64
N ILE A 185 28.89 -37.87 -16.51
CA ILE A 185 27.47 -37.49 -16.40
C ILE A 185 27.43 -35.98 -16.18
N ASN A 186 27.28 -35.22 -17.27
CA ASN A 186 27.09 -33.78 -17.17
C ASN A 186 25.66 -33.49 -16.68
N MET A 187 25.55 -33.02 -15.43
CA MET A 187 24.27 -32.67 -14.78
C MET A 187 23.49 -31.56 -15.49
N PHE A 188 24.13 -30.80 -16.38
CA PHE A 188 23.57 -29.60 -17.02
C PHE A 188 23.46 -29.69 -18.56
N GLY A 189 23.81 -30.84 -19.17
CA GLY A 189 23.35 -31.20 -20.52
C GLY A 189 23.96 -30.49 -21.74
N ILE A 190 25.00 -29.66 -21.61
CA ILE A 190 25.62 -28.92 -22.73
C ILE A 190 27.11 -29.32 -22.92
N PRO A 191 27.57 -29.63 -24.15
CA PRO A 191 29.00 -29.83 -24.46
C PRO A 191 29.84 -28.54 -24.38
N ALA A 192 31.06 -28.63 -23.85
CA ALA A 192 31.92 -27.47 -23.60
C ALA A 192 32.44 -26.77 -24.88
N ASP A 193 32.49 -27.49 -26.01
CA ASP A 193 32.82 -26.99 -27.34
C ASP A 193 31.73 -26.09 -27.96
N LYS A 194 30.56 -25.97 -27.31
CA LYS A 194 29.44 -25.13 -27.77
C LYS A 194 29.06 -24.01 -26.79
N LEU A 195 29.96 -23.69 -25.86
CA LEU A 195 29.86 -22.48 -25.04
C LEU A 195 30.16 -21.23 -25.90
N PRO A 196 29.45 -20.11 -25.72
CA PRO A 196 29.82 -18.83 -26.33
C PRO A 196 31.22 -18.38 -25.88
N PHE A 197 31.93 -17.70 -26.78
CA PHE A 197 33.25 -17.11 -26.48
C PHE A 197 33.17 -16.22 -25.23
N GLY A 198 34.09 -16.45 -24.29
CA GLY A 198 34.12 -15.84 -22.96
C GLY A 198 33.76 -16.78 -21.81
N LEU A 199 33.22 -17.99 -22.08
CA LEU A 199 32.95 -19.01 -21.06
C LEU A 199 33.95 -20.17 -21.00
N GLN A 200 34.91 -20.25 -21.93
CA GLN A 200 36.00 -21.25 -21.88
C GLN A 200 36.88 -21.11 -20.62
N ASP A 201 37.25 -19.88 -20.26
CA ASP A 201 38.29 -19.62 -19.26
C ASP A 201 37.86 -19.94 -17.82
N PHE A 202 36.55 -20.01 -17.55
CA PHE A 202 36.01 -20.37 -16.23
C PHE A 202 36.34 -21.81 -15.80
N TYR A 203 36.69 -22.69 -16.74
CA TYR A 203 36.88 -24.13 -16.47
C TYR A 203 38.35 -24.58 -16.32
N THR A 204 39.33 -23.70 -16.57
CA THR A 204 40.76 -24.05 -16.47
C THR A 204 41.33 -23.93 -15.04
N GLY A 205 40.65 -23.20 -14.15
CA GLY A 205 41.15 -22.88 -12.81
C GLY A 205 41.03 -23.98 -11.74
N ILE A 206 40.14 -24.96 -11.90
CA ILE A 206 39.82 -25.93 -10.82
C ILE A 206 40.76 -27.15 -10.88
N ARG A 207 41.86 -27.11 -10.10
CA ARG A 207 42.65 -28.29 -9.79
C ARG A 207 42.09 -28.99 -8.53
N HIS A 208 41.72 -30.26 -8.68
CA HIS A 208 41.15 -31.18 -7.68
C HIS A 208 39.68 -30.91 -7.26
N PRO A 209 38.72 -31.77 -7.67
CA PRO A 209 37.35 -31.73 -7.17
C PRO A 209 37.21 -32.59 -5.89
N THR A 210 37.19 -31.96 -4.72
CA THR A 210 36.91 -32.67 -3.45
C THR A 210 35.42 -32.94 -3.29
N GLN A 211 35.09 -34.17 -2.88
CA GLN A 211 33.76 -34.76 -2.91
C GLN A 211 32.79 -34.15 -1.87
N PHE A 212 31.91 -33.25 -2.29
CA PHE A 212 30.79 -32.83 -1.43
C PHE A 212 29.83 -34.00 -1.16
N GLY A 213 29.78 -34.43 0.09
CA GLY A 213 28.85 -35.42 0.61
C GLY A 213 28.59 -35.18 2.10
N PHE A 214 27.43 -35.67 2.57
CA PHE A 214 26.92 -35.54 3.93
C PHE A 214 26.40 -34.13 4.31
N ILE A 215 25.09 -33.95 4.12
CA ILE A 215 24.25 -33.54 5.26
C ILE A 215 24.00 -34.84 6.04
N THR A 216 24.21 -34.86 7.35
CA THR A 216 23.96 -36.03 8.21
C THR A 216 22.55 -35.96 8.81
N GLU A 217 21.94 -37.12 9.11
CA GLU A 217 20.59 -37.17 9.71
C GLU A 217 20.49 -36.43 11.06
N GLN A 218 21.60 -36.31 11.80
CA GLN A 218 21.67 -35.54 13.04
C GLN A 218 21.41 -34.03 12.82
N MET A 219 21.73 -33.48 11.63
CA MET A 219 21.42 -32.08 11.30
C MET A 219 19.92 -31.86 11.00
N ILE A 220 19.16 -32.92 10.74
CA ILE A 220 17.70 -32.86 10.55
C ILE A 220 16.97 -32.94 11.90
N GLN A 221 17.55 -33.63 12.90
CA GLN A 221 16.97 -33.77 14.24
C GLN A 221 17.09 -32.51 15.12
N GLY A 222 17.90 -31.52 14.75
CA GLY A 222 18.14 -30.32 15.55
C GLY A 222 17.08 -29.20 15.48
N LEU A 223 16.00 -29.36 14.69
CA LEU A 223 15.11 -28.25 14.32
C LEU A 223 13.70 -28.24 14.96
N TYR A 224 13.37 -29.19 15.84
CA TYR A 224 12.12 -29.13 16.64
C TYR A 224 12.31 -29.71 18.06
N PRO A 225 11.58 -29.19 19.07
CA PRO A 225 11.57 -29.77 20.42
C PRO A 225 10.91 -31.17 20.44
N PRO A 226 11.17 -31.99 21.48
CA PRO A 226 10.89 -33.43 21.44
C PRO A 226 9.42 -33.79 21.68
N SER A 227 8.57 -33.64 20.66
CA SER A 227 7.34 -34.40 20.57
C SER A 227 7.68 -35.87 20.27
N LYS A 228 7.21 -36.81 21.11
CA LYS A 228 7.47 -38.24 20.90
C LYS A 228 6.82 -38.69 19.60
N ALA A 229 7.62 -39.20 18.66
CA ALA A 229 7.10 -39.83 17.45
C ALA A 229 6.26 -41.06 17.82
N VAL A 230 4.94 -40.95 17.66
CA VAL A 230 3.98 -42.02 17.93
C VAL A 230 4.18 -43.11 16.88
N THR A 231 4.65 -44.30 17.29
CA THR A 231 4.93 -45.37 16.34
C THR A 231 3.64 -46.02 15.83
N ILE A 232 3.71 -46.79 14.74
CA ILE A 232 2.58 -47.63 14.30
C ILE A 232 2.17 -48.66 15.37
N GLY A 233 3.09 -49.02 16.28
CA GLY A 233 2.78 -49.79 17.49
C GLY A 233 1.91 -49.02 18.48
N ASP A 234 2.26 -47.76 18.75
CA ASP A 234 1.50 -46.88 19.65
C ASP A 234 0.13 -46.49 19.07
N ILE A 235 0.03 -46.28 17.75
CA ILE A 235 -1.26 -46.05 17.07
C ILE A 235 -2.15 -47.30 17.16
N ARG A 236 -1.58 -48.50 16.95
CA ARG A 236 -2.34 -49.77 17.13
C ARG A 236 -2.78 -49.96 18.58
N ARG A 237 -1.89 -49.65 19.53
CA ARG A 237 -2.20 -49.68 20.97
C ARG A 237 -3.33 -48.72 21.32
N LEU A 238 -3.30 -47.47 20.85
CA LEU A 238 -4.37 -46.48 21.05
C LEU A 238 -5.69 -46.91 20.38
N LEU A 239 -5.65 -47.60 19.23
CA LEU A 239 -6.84 -48.16 18.59
C LEU A 239 -7.42 -49.38 19.35
N GLU A 240 -6.58 -50.18 20.01
CA GLU A 240 -7.03 -51.26 20.90
C GLU A 240 -7.52 -50.76 22.26
N GLU A 241 -6.88 -49.73 22.82
CA GLU A 241 -7.29 -49.07 24.07
C GLU A 241 -8.63 -48.35 23.88
N ASN A 242 -8.86 -47.66 22.74
CA ASN A 242 -10.18 -47.11 22.37
C ASN A 242 -11.23 -48.20 22.12
N LYS A 243 -10.86 -49.38 21.59
CA LYS A 243 -11.79 -50.53 21.49
C LYS A 243 -12.14 -51.15 22.85
N LYS A 244 -11.31 -50.97 23.88
CA LYS A 244 -11.61 -51.40 25.26
C LYS A 244 -12.39 -50.34 26.04
N LEU A 245 -12.16 -49.06 25.81
CA LEU A 245 -12.94 -47.97 26.43
C LEU A 245 -14.42 -47.97 25.99
N ASN A 246 -14.73 -48.37 24.76
CA ASN A 246 -16.10 -48.54 24.28
C ASN A 246 -16.79 -49.85 24.74
N SER A 247 -16.41 -50.41 25.90
CA SER A 247 -17.00 -51.64 26.45
C SER A 247 -17.56 -51.51 27.88
N SER A 248 -17.78 -50.28 28.38
CA SER A 248 -18.45 -50.05 29.68
C SER A 248 -19.16 -48.70 29.83
N GLN A 249 -20.27 -48.47 29.12
CA GLN A 249 -21.34 -47.59 29.60
C GLN A 249 -22.69 -47.98 28.98
N ALA A 250 -23.78 -47.69 29.69
CA ALA A 250 -25.12 -48.22 29.40
C ALA A 250 -26.06 -47.19 28.74
N SER A 251 -27.12 -47.74 28.14
CA SER A 251 -28.31 -47.17 27.51
C SER A 251 -28.64 -45.67 27.74
N PRO A 252 -28.96 -44.90 26.68
CA PRO A 252 -29.66 -43.62 26.81
C PRO A 252 -31.16 -43.83 27.14
N PRO A 253 -31.82 -42.85 27.79
CA PRO A 253 -33.27 -42.86 28.03
C PRO A 253 -34.10 -42.55 26.76
N PRO A 254 -35.42 -42.87 26.74
CA PRO A 254 -36.23 -42.92 25.52
C PRO A 254 -36.75 -41.56 25.02
N LEU A 255 -37.09 -41.52 23.73
CA LEU A 255 -37.81 -40.44 23.05
C LEU A 255 -39.33 -40.52 23.30
N PRO A 256 -40.06 -39.39 23.34
CA PRO A 256 -41.53 -39.37 23.34
C PRO A 256 -42.15 -39.92 22.05
N GLU A 257 -43.37 -40.45 22.14
CA GLU A 257 -44.08 -41.13 21.06
C GLU A 257 -44.78 -40.17 20.05
N PRO A 258 -45.03 -40.61 18.79
CA PRO A 258 -45.74 -39.82 17.79
C PRO A 258 -47.27 -39.86 17.96
N LEU A 259 -47.92 -38.70 17.82
CA LEU A 259 -49.39 -38.58 17.82
C LEU A 259 -50.00 -38.76 16.40
N PRO A 260 -51.32 -39.09 16.28
CA PRO A 260 -51.85 -39.79 15.11
C PRO A 260 -52.22 -38.92 13.90
N LYS A 261 -52.36 -39.58 12.74
CA LYS A 261 -53.02 -39.02 11.56
C LYS A 261 -54.54 -38.92 11.77
N VAL A 262 -55.15 -37.81 11.33
CA VAL A 262 -56.60 -37.67 11.14
C VAL A 262 -56.85 -37.05 9.76
N GLU A 263 -58.02 -37.34 9.18
CA GLU A 263 -58.31 -37.19 7.75
C GLU A 263 -58.74 -35.77 7.33
N MET A 264 -58.66 -35.49 6.03
CA MET A 264 -59.21 -34.27 5.43
C MET A 264 -60.74 -34.32 5.36
N LYS A 265 -61.39 -33.19 5.64
CA LYS A 265 -62.74 -32.86 5.15
C LYS A 265 -62.78 -31.41 4.66
N GLU A 266 -63.34 -31.21 3.47
CA GLU A 266 -63.69 -29.88 2.97
C GLU A 266 -65.04 -29.44 3.56
N GLN A 267 -65.16 -28.17 3.96
CA GLN A 267 -66.43 -27.44 3.87
C GLN A 267 -66.24 -25.93 4.06
N SER A 268 -66.42 -25.20 2.95
CA SER A 268 -67.19 -23.94 2.77
C SER A 268 -66.91 -22.68 3.64
N PRO A 269 -67.17 -21.47 3.11
CA PRO A 269 -66.58 -20.23 3.63
C PRO A 269 -67.48 -19.44 4.60
N ASN A 270 -66.92 -18.31 5.06
CA ASN A 270 -67.54 -17.22 5.83
C ASN A 270 -67.92 -17.53 7.29
N LYS A 271 -66.96 -17.29 8.18
CA LYS A 271 -67.25 -16.67 9.48
C LYS A 271 -66.10 -15.73 9.85
N GLU A 272 -66.44 -14.51 10.27
CA GLU A 272 -65.45 -13.54 10.73
C GLU A 272 -64.77 -14.06 12.01
N LEU A 273 -63.44 -14.08 12.02
CA LEU A 273 -62.65 -14.32 13.23
C LEU A 273 -62.36 -12.97 13.91
N PRO A 274 -62.19 -12.95 15.25
CA PRO A 274 -61.99 -11.70 15.97
C PRO A 274 -60.70 -10.99 15.53
N LEU A 275 -60.75 -9.65 15.47
CA LEU A 275 -59.56 -8.83 15.38
C LEU A 275 -58.79 -8.95 16.71
N GLU A 276 -57.66 -9.66 16.69
CA GLU A 276 -56.84 -9.84 17.88
C GLU A 276 -56.23 -8.51 18.34
N ASN A 277 -56.21 -8.28 19.65
CA ASN A 277 -55.61 -7.08 20.23
C ASN A 277 -54.08 -7.15 20.11
N ILE A 278 -53.50 -6.14 19.47
CA ILE A 278 -52.06 -5.89 19.32
C ILE A 278 -51.37 -6.85 18.34
N ASN A 279 -51.35 -6.46 17.06
CA ASN A 279 -50.35 -6.93 16.10
C ASN A 279 -48.94 -6.48 16.59
N SER A 280 -47.99 -7.41 16.67
CA SER A 280 -46.63 -7.22 17.23
C SER A 280 -45.66 -6.33 16.42
N GLY A 281 -46.18 -5.44 15.57
CA GLY A 281 -45.50 -4.20 15.13
C GLY A 281 -44.09 -4.35 14.56
N GLN A 282 -43.92 -4.99 13.40
CA GLN A 282 -42.64 -5.07 12.67
C GLN A 282 -42.19 -3.72 12.05
N GLY A 283 -41.98 -2.70 12.88
CA GLY A 283 -41.33 -1.41 12.53
C GLY A 283 -42.09 -0.45 11.62
N ASP A 284 -42.97 -0.92 10.72
CA ASP A 284 -43.64 -0.06 9.73
C ASP A 284 -44.78 0.78 10.35
N ILE A 285 -44.39 1.96 10.86
CA ILE A 285 -45.29 3.02 11.33
C ILE A 285 -46.32 3.43 10.26
N LYS A 286 -45.99 3.38 8.97
CA LYS A 286 -46.93 3.76 7.90
C LYS A 286 -48.04 2.72 7.76
N SER A 287 -47.70 1.43 7.76
CA SER A 287 -48.70 0.36 7.80
C SER A 287 -49.51 0.36 9.11
N GLN A 288 -48.90 0.68 10.26
CA GLN A 288 -49.63 0.82 11.53
C GLN A 288 -50.63 1.99 11.50
N ILE A 289 -50.23 3.17 11.00
CA ILE A 289 -51.13 4.33 10.84
C ILE A 289 -52.26 4.01 9.84
N MET A 290 -51.96 3.31 8.73
CA MET A 290 -52.98 2.86 7.78
C MET A 290 -53.93 1.83 8.39
N HIS A 291 -53.45 0.93 9.25
CA HIS A 291 -54.25 -0.05 9.97
C HIS A 291 -55.17 0.61 11.01
N ILE A 292 -54.64 1.53 11.84
CA ILE A 292 -55.43 2.33 12.78
C ILE A 292 -56.48 3.18 12.04
N SER A 293 -56.10 3.80 10.93
CA SER A 293 -57.02 4.55 10.05
C SER A 293 -58.13 3.65 9.49
N ALA A 294 -57.82 2.41 9.09
CA ALA A 294 -58.80 1.43 8.64
C ALA A 294 -59.78 1.02 9.76
N HIS A 295 -59.29 0.79 10.99
CA HIS A 295 -60.14 0.51 12.15
C HIS A 295 -61.08 1.69 12.47
N ILE A 296 -60.58 2.93 12.46
CA ILE A 296 -61.41 4.14 12.66
C ILE A 296 -62.45 4.30 11.54
N LEU A 297 -62.06 4.06 10.27
CA LEU A 297 -62.97 4.07 9.11
C LEU A 297 -64.01 2.95 9.15
N GLN A 298 -63.72 1.80 9.78
CA GLN A 298 -64.67 0.70 9.93
C GLN A 298 -65.64 0.96 11.09
N TYR A 299 -65.15 1.49 12.22
CA TYR A 299 -65.99 1.91 13.34
C TYR A 299 -66.94 3.06 12.92
N ALA A 300 -66.45 4.04 12.16
CA ALA A 300 -67.25 5.11 11.57
C ALA A 300 -68.28 4.66 10.52
N LYS A 301 -68.19 3.44 9.98
CA LYS A 301 -69.23 2.85 9.11
C LYS A 301 -70.30 2.08 9.87
N SER A 302 -70.04 1.74 11.14
CA SER A 302 -70.93 0.95 12.00
C SER A 302 -71.62 1.78 13.09
N ASP A 303 -70.98 2.85 13.59
CA ASP A 303 -71.57 3.80 14.53
C ASP A 303 -71.89 5.13 13.84
N GLU A 304 -73.19 5.34 13.56
CA GLU A 304 -73.72 6.53 12.88
C GLU A 304 -73.65 7.82 13.73
N ASN A 305 -73.47 7.71 15.05
CA ASN A 305 -73.25 8.87 15.94
C ASN A 305 -71.77 9.25 15.99
N PHE A 306 -70.88 8.26 16.11
CA PHE A 306 -69.44 8.48 15.96
C PHE A 306 -69.13 9.12 14.61
N ALA A 307 -69.68 8.57 13.51
CA ALA A 307 -69.54 9.11 12.16
C ALA A 307 -69.89 10.61 12.07
N ARG A 308 -71.02 11.03 12.66
CA ARG A 308 -71.43 12.45 12.69
C ARG A 308 -70.49 13.31 13.52
N ASN A 309 -69.99 12.80 14.63
CA ASN A 309 -69.09 13.55 15.53
C ASN A 309 -67.71 13.82 14.90
N ILE A 310 -67.11 12.85 14.20
CA ILE A 310 -65.84 13.08 13.45
C ILE A 310 -66.03 13.73 12.07
N ALA A 311 -67.22 13.66 11.47
CA ALA A 311 -67.51 14.39 10.22
C ALA A 311 -67.75 15.89 10.43
N GLN A 312 -68.08 16.33 11.65
CA GLN A 312 -68.16 17.74 12.00
C GLN A 312 -66.79 18.26 12.43
N SER A 313 -66.27 19.29 11.74
CA SER A 313 -65.02 19.96 12.13
C SER A 313 -65.19 20.77 13.43
N GLN A 314 -65.09 20.10 14.58
CA GLN A 314 -65.21 20.72 15.91
C GLN A 314 -63.96 21.49 16.34
N MET A 315 -62.86 21.39 15.58
CA MET A 315 -61.69 22.25 15.67
C MET A 315 -61.59 23.09 14.39
N GLY A 316 -61.29 24.38 14.52
CA GLY A 316 -61.04 25.23 13.36
C GLY A 316 -59.65 25.01 12.78
N LYS A 317 -59.24 25.89 11.86
CA LYS A 317 -57.95 25.73 11.16
C LYS A 317 -56.81 25.96 12.15
N MET A 318 -55.89 25.01 12.25
CA MET A 318 -54.64 25.18 13.00
C MET A 318 -53.84 26.35 12.40
N LEU A 319 -53.44 27.30 13.25
CA LEU A 319 -52.66 28.48 12.89
C LEU A 319 -51.19 28.24 13.21
N THR A 320 -50.91 27.79 14.44
CA THR A 320 -49.60 27.33 14.91
C THR A 320 -49.78 26.13 15.85
N ALA A 321 -48.72 25.34 15.97
CA ALA A 321 -48.59 24.25 16.92
C ALA A 321 -47.22 24.40 17.59
N ASP A 322 -47.18 24.31 18.91
CA ASP A 322 -45.97 24.49 19.71
C ASP A 322 -45.75 23.26 20.61
N PHE A 323 -44.49 22.91 20.85
CA PHE A 323 -44.11 21.68 21.54
C PHE A 323 -43.07 21.98 22.63
N SER A 324 -43.37 21.58 23.85
CA SER A 324 -42.49 21.74 25.02
C SER A 324 -42.41 20.44 25.80
N ASP A 325 -41.19 19.97 26.05
CA ASP A 325 -40.92 18.94 27.05
C ASP A 325 -40.92 19.60 28.44
N GLU A 326 -41.76 19.14 29.37
CA GLU A 326 -41.78 19.64 30.75
C GLU A 326 -41.07 18.67 31.73
N GLY A 327 -40.39 17.64 31.21
CA GLY A 327 -39.42 16.79 31.93
C GLY A 327 -39.97 15.46 32.45
N ASP A 328 -41.18 15.46 33.01
CA ASP A 328 -41.95 14.24 33.31
C ASP A 328 -43.13 14.00 32.35
N GLY A 329 -43.27 14.85 31.32
CA GLY A 329 -44.17 14.63 30.18
C GLY A 329 -44.06 15.68 29.07
N TYR A 330 -44.46 15.29 27.86
CA TYR A 330 -44.53 16.20 26.69
C TYR A 330 -45.85 16.96 26.65
N LYS A 331 -45.78 18.25 26.34
CA LYS A 331 -46.91 19.18 26.28
C LYS A 331 -46.96 19.83 24.91
N ILE A 332 -48.12 19.69 24.25
CA ILE A 332 -48.36 20.23 22.91
C ILE A 332 -49.44 21.30 23.01
N THR A 333 -49.10 22.53 22.61
CA THR A 333 -50.01 23.68 22.64
C THR A 333 -50.43 24.02 21.22
N LEU A 334 -51.70 23.76 20.89
CA LEU A 334 -52.26 23.98 19.55
C LEU A 334 -53.09 25.27 19.52
N PHE A 335 -52.68 26.24 18.69
CA PHE A 335 -53.47 27.45 18.44
C PHE A 335 -54.28 27.27 17.16
N MET A 336 -55.59 27.11 17.32
CA MET A 336 -56.54 26.83 16.24
C MET A 336 -57.64 27.90 16.20
N THR A 337 -58.19 28.20 15.02
CA THR A 337 -59.37 29.08 14.96
C THR A 337 -60.56 28.41 15.65
N LYS A 338 -61.54 29.20 16.11
CA LYS A 338 -62.85 28.65 16.50
C LYS A 338 -63.63 28.23 15.25
N PRO A 339 -64.32 27.07 15.24
CA PRO A 339 -65.19 26.68 14.13
C PRO A 339 -66.19 27.78 13.76
N GLY A 340 -66.46 27.96 12.47
CA GLY A 340 -67.40 28.96 11.95
C GLY A 340 -66.86 30.39 11.79
N ASN A 341 -65.73 30.76 12.40
CA ASN A 341 -65.18 32.12 12.27
C ASN A 341 -64.37 32.32 10.97
N THR A 342 -64.97 32.97 9.97
CA THR A 342 -64.23 33.66 8.90
C THR A 342 -63.74 35.02 9.42
N ILE A 343 -62.42 35.26 9.42
CA ILE A 343 -61.84 36.53 9.88
C ILE A 343 -61.94 37.59 8.75
N PRO A 344 -62.33 38.85 9.03
CA PRO A 344 -62.54 39.86 7.99
C PRO A 344 -61.26 40.38 7.31
N GLU A 345 -61.37 40.80 6.05
CA GLU A 345 -60.34 41.57 5.36
C GLU A 345 -60.19 42.99 5.94
N ILE A 346 -59.09 43.27 6.65
CA ILE A 346 -58.69 44.66 6.97
C ILE A 346 -57.25 44.94 6.53
N LYS A 347 -57.13 45.13 5.22
CA LYS A 347 -56.33 46.20 4.57
C LYS A 347 -54.83 46.29 4.89
N MET A 348 -54.03 45.63 4.03
CA MET A 348 -52.83 46.30 3.50
C MET A 348 -53.21 47.62 2.81
N ASN A 349 -52.31 48.61 2.84
CA ASN A 349 -52.61 49.97 2.40
C ASN A 349 -52.43 50.14 0.87
N LEU A 350 -53.53 50.18 0.12
CA LEU A 350 -53.54 50.19 -1.35
C LEU A 350 -53.10 51.52 -1.98
N LYS A 351 -52.08 51.48 -2.84
CA LYS A 351 -51.86 52.50 -3.90
C LYS A 351 -52.20 51.94 -5.30
N LYS A 352 -53.52 51.84 -5.55
CA LYS A 352 -54.23 51.86 -6.85
C LYS A 352 -53.60 51.10 -8.04
N GLU A 353 -54.23 49.98 -8.40
CA GLU A 353 -54.18 49.42 -9.76
C GLU A 353 -54.90 50.31 -10.79
N LYS A 354 -54.73 49.97 -12.09
CA LYS A 354 -55.79 50.07 -13.10
C LYS A 354 -55.94 48.74 -13.83
N LYS A 355 -57.21 48.37 -14.09
CA LYS A 355 -57.70 47.10 -14.65
C LYS A 355 -57.19 46.79 -16.07
N TYR A 356 -57.37 45.54 -16.52
CA TYR A 356 -58.40 45.20 -17.53
C TYR A 356 -58.76 43.69 -17.51
N ASP A 357 -59.82 43.30 -18.25
CA ASP A 357 -60.63 42.09 -18.00
C ASP A 357 -60.22 40.80 -18.78
N VAL A 358 -60.89 39.70 -18.47
CA VAL A 358 -60.56 38.30 -18.84
C VAL A 358 -61.40 37.75 -20.00
N PRO A 359 -60.84 36.88 -20.87
CA PRO A 359 -61.65 35.77 -21.40
C PRO A 359 -60.94 34.40 -21.60
N ARG A 360 -61.50 33.37 -20.95
CA ARG A 360 -61.67 31.94 -21.36
C ARG A 360 -60.48 31.03 -21.76
N LYS A 361 -60.73 29.72 -21.61
CA LYS A 361 -59.88 28.58 -22.02
C LYS A 361 -60.10 28.19 -23.49
N ALA A 362 -59.04 27.74 -24.15
CA ALA A 362 -59.06 26.81 -25.29
C ALA A 362 -57.70 26.05 -25.37
N ASP A 363 -57.61 25.02 -26.19
CA ASP A 363 -56.78 23.83 -25.92
C ASP A 363 -55.52 23.62 -26.81
N ILE A 364 -54.69 22.66 -26.40
CA ILE A 364 -53.78 21.80 -27.22
C ILE A 364 -52.55 22.42 -27.95
N SER A 365 -51.38 22.00 -27.42
CA SER A 365 -50.10 21.70 -28.11
C SER A 365 -49.08 22.79 -28.52
N LYS A 366 -47.81 22.44 -28.30
CA LYS A 366 -46.57 22.96 -28.92
C LYS A 366 -46.36 24.48 -28.98
N ILE A 367 -45.67 25.02 -27.96
CA ILE A 367 -44.51 25.92 -28.14
C ILE A 367 -43.48 25.62 -27.05
N GLN A 368 -42.22 25.46 -27.44
CA GLN A 368 -41.08 25.44 -26.49
C GLN A 368 -40.59 26.88 -26.28
N THR A 369 -40.37 27.30 -25.04
CA THR A 369 -39.38 28.35 -24.72
C THR A 369 -39.06 28.35 -23.23
N LYS A 370 -37.77 28.42 -22.87
CA LYS A 370 -37.33 28.49 -21.47
C LYS A 370 -37.71 29.87 -20.88
N LYS A 371 -38.48 29.91 -19.79
CA LYS A 371 -38.54 31.09 -18.91
C LYS A 371 -37.58 30.90 -17.75
N LYS A 372 -36.83 31.96 -17.40
CA LYS A 372 -35.86 31.94 -16.32
C LYS A 372 -36.56 31.74 -14.97
N ILE A 373 -35.99 30.87 -14.13
CA ILE A 373 -36.26 30.90 -12.69
C ILE A 373 -35.73 32.23 -12.15
N GLN A 374 -36.49 32.85 -11.27
CA GLN A 374 -36.13 34.10 -10.60
C GLN A 374 -35.06 33.78 -9.56
N LYS A 375 -33.90 34.45 -9.60
CA LYS A 375 -32.81 34.18 -8.66
C LYS A 375 -33.27 34.39 -7.22
N SER A 376 -32.97 33.40 -6.38
CA SER A 376 -32.90 33.52 -4.91
C SER A 376 -31.97 34.67 -4.50
N ASP A 377 -32.20 35.23 -3.31
CA ASP A 377 -31.30 36.23 -2.73
C ASP A 377 -29.98 35.54 -2.35
N PRO A 378 -28.80 35.96 -2.87
CA PRO A 378 -27.51 35.27 -2.68
C PRO A 378 -26.98 35.22 -1.23
N TYR A 379 -27.78 35.64 -0.26
CA TYR A 379 -27.50 35.49 1.17
C TYR A 379 -27.95 34.12 1.72
N PHE A 380 -28.98 33.50 1.10
CA PHE A 380 -29.51 32.20 1.52
C PHE A 380 -28.58 31.03 1.16
N GLU A 381 -27.73 31.21 0.14
CA GLU A 381 -26.69 30.25 -0.28
C GLU A 381 -25.47 30.23 0.68
N MET A 382 -25.50 30.99 1.78
CA MET A 382 -24.43 31.08 2.79
C MET A 382 -24.86 30.72 4.23
N GLU A 383 -26.11 30.29 4.46
CA GLU A 383 -26.59 29.99 5.82
C GLU A 383 -26.21 28.58 6.26
N THR A 384 -25.05 28.45 6.93
CA THR A 384 -24.56 27.16 7.45
C THR A 384 -25.22 26.67 8.74
N GLU A 385 -26.24 27.39 9.26
CA GLU A 385 -27.18 26.84 10.26
C GLU A 385 -28.26 25.94 9.65
N ASP A 386 -28.67 26.20 8.41
CA ASP A 386 -29.83 25.55 7.77
C ASP A 386 -29.43 24.47 6.75
N ILE A 387 -28.14 24.14 6.71
CA ILE A 387 -27.63 22.90 6.09
C ILE A 387 -28.09 21.71 6.96
N SER A 388 -28.62 20.66 6.33
CA SER A 388 -28.99 19.42 7.03
C SER A 388 -27.77 18.80 7.70
N GLN A 389 -27.73 18.81 9.03
CA GLN A 389 -26.73 18.12 9.83
C GLN A 389 -27.10 16.64 9.92
N GLU A 390 -26.19 15.76 9.50
CA GLU A 390 -26.39 14.31 9.55
C GLU A 390 -25.23 13.61 10.25
N GLY A 391 -25.56 12.92 11.35
CA GLY A 391 -24.68 11.97 12.02
C GLY A 391 -24.56 10.67 11.24
N THR A 392 -23.34 10.11 11.21
CA THR A 392 -23.03 8.76 10.73
C THR A 392 -23.65 7.71 11.65
N VAL A 393 -23.51 7.90 12.97
CA VAL A 393 -24.12 7.06 14.00
C VAL A 393 -25.58 7.47 14.21
N LYS A 394 -26.47 6.49 14.15
CA LYS A 394 -27.93 6.66 14.24
C LYS A 394 -28.51 5.67 15.27
N PRO A 395 -29.71 5.92 15.82
CA PRO A 395 -30.36 4.99 16.73
C PRO A 395 -30.55 3.62 16.06
N TYR A 396 -30.01 2.57 16.68
CA TYR A 396 -30.02 1.21 16.14
C TYR A 396 -31.45 0.66 16.05
N PRO A 397 -31.85 0.06 14.90
CA PRO A 397 -33.17 -0.54 14.75
C PRO A 397 -33.32 -1.78 15.65
N ASN A 398 -34.50 -1.98 16.21
CA ASN A 398 -34.83 -3.13 17.07
C ASN A 398 -33.89 -3.30 18.30
N PHE A 399 -33.33 -2.19 18.80
CA PHE A 399 -32.46 -2.16 19.98
C PHE A 399 -33.07 -2.85 21.20
N ASN A 400 -32.24 -3.59 21.93
CA ASN A 400 -32.61 -4.27 23.17
C ASN A 400 -31.45 -4.17 24.18
N ALA A 401 -31.61 -3.31 25.19
CA ALA A 401 -30.56 -3.05 26.17
C ALA A 401 -30.11 -4.31 26.92
N GLU A 402 -31.02 -5.23 27.29
CA GLU A 402 -30.63 -6.47 27.95
C GLU A 402 -29.77 -7.38 27.07
N SER A 403 -30.06 -7.45 25.77
CA SER A 403 -29.32 -8.27 24.82
C SER A 403 -27.90 -7.76 24.66
N ASP A 404 -27.75 -6.45 24.45
CA ASP A 404 -26.45 -5.79 24.38
C ASP A 404 -25.68 -5.94 25.70
N CYS A 405 -26.36 -5.85 26.86
CA CYS A 405 -25.76 -6.10 28.16
C CYS A 405 -25.26 -7.55 28.32
N LYS A 406 -26.02 -8.55 27.87
CA LYS A 406 -25.62 -9.97 27.89
C LYS A 406 -24.40 -10.20 26.99
N MET A 407 -24.37 -9.60 25.80
CA MET A 407 -23.24 -9.71 24.86
C MET A 407 -21.98 -9.02 25.41
N LEU A 408 -22.07 -7.77 25.89
CA LEU A 408 -20.95 -7.07 26.53
C LEU A 408 -20.44 -7.81 27.77
N HIS A 409 -21.32 -8.38 28.60
CA HIS A 409 -20.89 -9.19 29.74
C HIS A 409 -20.20 -10.50 29.33
N SER A 410 -20.52 -11.06 28.17
CA SER A 410 -19.81 -12.23 27.63
C SER A 410 -18.47 -11.85 26.99
N ALA A 411 -18.39 -10.70 26.33
CA ALA A 411 -17.17 -10.17 25.72
C ALA A 411 -16.07 -9.81 26.74
N MET A 412 -16.47 -9.47 27.96
CA MET A 412 -15.60 -9.13 29.10
C MET A 412 -15.44 -10.31 30.09
N LYS A 413 -15.49 -11.57 29.62
CA LYS A 413 -15.53 -12.76 30.50
C LYS A 413 -14.66 -13.90 30.00
N GLY A 414 -13.40 -13.90 30.43
CA GLY A 414 -12.50 -15.04 30.23
C GLY A 414 -11.06 -14.73 30.60
N LEU A 415 -10.15 -15.26 29.78
CA LEU A 415 -8.79 -14.76 29.64
C LEU A 415 -8.72 -14.08 28.27
N GLY A 416 -8.55 -12.76 28.26
CA GLY A 416 -8.73 -11.93 27.07
C GLY A 416 -10.16 -11.40 26.92
N THR A 417 -10.29 -10.43 26.02
CA THR A 417 -11.49 -9.65 25.74
C THR A 417 -11.96 -9.96 24.31
N ASP A 418 -13.23 -9.70 24.00
CA ASP A 418 -13.73 -9.65 22.62
C ASP A 418 -13.95 -8.17 22.21
N GLU A 419 -12.89 -7.52 21.73
CA GLU A 419 -12.95 -6.13 21.28
C GLU A 419 -13.91 -5.93 20.11
N ASP A 420 -14.01 -6.92 19.20
CA ASP A 420 -14.92 -6.84 18.05
C ASP A 420 -16.39 -6.83 18.50
N ALA A 421 -16.79 -7.66 19.47
CA ALA A 421 -18.13 -7.60 20.05
C ALA A 421 -18.42 -6.26 20.76
N ILE A 422 -17.44 -5.71 21.48
CA ILE A 422 -17.58 -4.40 22.16
C ILE A 422 -17.75 -3.27 21.13
N ILE A 423 -16.96 -3.29 20.05
CA ILE A 423 -17.02 -2.28 18.96
C ILE A 423 -18.33 -2.39 18.19
N ASN A 424 -18.73 -3.60 17.77
CA ASN A 424 -19.95 -3.84 17.00
C ASN A 424 -21.24 -3.50 17.77
N ILE A 425 -21.17 -3.42 19.10
CA ILE A 425 -22.22 -2.81 19.92
C ILE A 425 -22.01 -1.30 20.00
N LEU A 426 -20.96 -0.82 20.66
CA LEU A 426 -20.88 0.58 21.10
C LEU A 426 -20.74 1.61 19.97
N ALA A 427 -20.15 1.26 18.83
CA ALA A 427 -20.07 2.15 17.66
C ALA A 427 -21.41 2.26 16.90
N TYR A 428 -22.27 1.23 16.99
CA TYR A 428 -23.55 1.16 16.29
C TYR A 428 -24.76 1.36 17.22
N ARG A 429 -24.61 2.09 18.32
CA ARG A 429 -25.71 2.55 19.18
C ARG A 429 -25.63 4.06 19.34
N SER A 430 -26.75 4.76 19.33
CA SER A 430 -26.77 6.19 19.68
C SER A 430 -26.43 6.41 21.15
N ASN A 431 -26.05 7.63 21.53
CA ASN A 431 -25.68 7.94 22.91
C ASN A 431 -26.80 7.58 23.89
N THR A 432 -28.06 7.90 23.55
CA THR A 432 -29.26 7.53 24.33
C THR A 432 -29.34 6.02 24.57
N GLN A 433 -29.09 5.20 23.54
CA GLN A 433 -29.06 3.74 23.66
C GLN A 433 -27.87 3.27 24.52
N ARG A 434 -26.69 3.89 24.40
CA ARG A 434 -25.54 3.60 25.28
C ARG A 434 -25.84 3.94 26.75
N GLN A 435 -26.52 5.05 27.04
CA GLN A 435 -26.97 5.38 28.40
C GLN A 435 -27.94 4.32 28.95
N GLU A 436 -28.86 3.80 28.11
CA GLU A 436 -29.78 2.73 28.51
C GLU A 436 -29.04 1.39 28.75
N ILE A 437 -28.05 1.04 27.91
CA ILE A 437 -27.16 -0.11 28.15
C ILE A 437 -26.44 0.05 29.50
N ILE A 438 -25.84 1.20 29.80
CA ILE A 438 -25.11 1.43 31.06
C ILE A 438 -26.03 1.25 32.28
N LYS A 439 -27.24 1.82 32.24
CA LYS A 439 -28.26 1.68 33.28
C LYS A 439 -28.72 0.21 33.44
N THR A 440 -28.92 -0.48 32.33
CA THR A 440 -29.41 -1.86 32.30
C THR A 440 -28.33 -2.85 32.77
N PHE A 441 -27.08 -2.68 32.35
CA PHE A 441 -25.93 -3.49 32.78
C PHE A 441 -25.74 -3.44 34.30
N LYS A 442 -25.83 -2.24 34.87
CA LYS A 442 -25.78 -2.02 36.32
C LYS A 442 -26.91 -2.70 37.07
N THR A 443 -28.11 -2.76 36.46
CA THR A 443 -29.29 -3.41 37.03
C THR A 443 -29.19 -4.94 36.94
N MET A 444 -28.66 -5.48 35.85
CA MET A 444 -28.56 -6.93 35.61
C MET A 444 -27.38 -7.59 36.34
N PHE A 445 -26.24 -6.91 36.45
CA PHE A 445 -24.99 -7.51 36.93
C PHE A 445 -24.41 -6.84 38.19
N GLY A 446 -25.02 -5.76 38.70
CA GLY A 446 -24.52 -5.00 39.85
C GLY A 446 -23.18 -4.28 39.62
N LYS A 447 -22.70 -4.26 38.36
CA LYS A 447 -21.38 -3.75 37.94
C LYS A 447 -21.50 -2.42 37.20
N ASP A 448 -20.44 -1.63 37.24
CA ASP A 448 -20.35 -0.38 36.49
C ASP A 448 -19.72 -0.64 35.11
N LEU A 449 -20.49 -0.50 34.04
CA LEU A 449 -20.06 -0.87 32.69
C LEU A 449 -18.81 -0.09 32.23
N ILE A 450 -18.73 1.21 32.53
CA ILE A 450 -17.60 2.05 32.13
C ILE A 450 -16.33 1.62 32.89
N LYS A 451 -16.47 1.27 34.17
CA LYS A 451 -15.35 0.74 34.97
C LYS A 451 -14.85 -0.62 34.45
N GLU A 452 -15.75 -1.52 34.06
CA GLU A 452 -15.40 -2.84 33.52
C GLU A 452 -14.69 -2.69 32.16
N LEU A 453 -15.27 -1.93 31.22
CA LEU A 453 -14.63 -1.63 29.92
C LEU A 453 -13.25 -0.97 30.08
N LYS A 454 -13.05 -0.11 31.10
CA LYS A 454 -11.76 0.50 31.42
C LYS A 454 -10.75 -0.43 32.10
N GLY A 455 -11.17 -1.60 32.56
CA GLY A 455 -10.31 -2.67 33.08
C GLY A 455 -9.87 -3.64 31.98
N GLU A 456 -10.77 -4.00 31.07
CA GLU A 456 -10.52 -4.95 29.99
C GLU A 456 -9.79 -4.32 28.78
N LEU A 457 -10.04 -3.04 28.48
CA LEU A 457 -9.49 -2.35 27.31
C LEU A 457 -8.25 -1.51 27.65
N SER A 458 -7.38 -1.30 26.65
CA SER A 458 -6.18 -0.45 26.79
C SER A 458 -6.04 0.60 25.67
N GLY A 459 -5.04 1.48 25.79
CA GLY A 459 -4.69 2.50 24.80
C GLY A 459 -5.83 3.43 24.38
N ASN A 460 -5.78 3.85 23.12
CA ASN A 460 -6.75 4.78 22.52
C ASN A 460 -8.13 4.15 22.33
N LEU A 461 -8.22 2.82 22.16
CA LEU A 461 -9.50 2.10 22.10
C LEU A 461 -10.28 2.29 23.40
N LYS A 462 -9.63 2.07 24.55
CA LYS A 462 -10.22 2.29 25.87
C LYS A 462 -10.74 3.71 26.04
N GLU A 463 -9.98 4.70 25.62
CA GLU A 463 -10.37 6.11 25.77
C GLU A 463 -11.52 6.47 24.84
N CYS A 464 -11.51 6.01 23.58
CA CYS A 464 -12.63 6.15 22.65
C CYS A 464 -13.91 5.49 23.19
N VAL A 465 -13.83 4.23 23.65
CA VAL A 465 -14.95 3.48 24.24
C VAL A 465 -15.50 4.18 25.49
N LYS A 466 -14.63 4.65 26.39
CA LYS A 466 -15.02 5.48 27.54
C LYS A 466 -15.77 6.73 27.09
N SER A 467 -15.21 7.50 26.15
CA SER A 467 -15.81 8.74 25.62
C SER A 467 -17.18 8.50 25.00
N LEU A 468 -17.36 7.42 24.23
CA LEU A 468 -18.66 7.02 23.68
C LEU A 468 -19.72 6.75 24.76
N CYS A 469 -19.32 6.24 25.93
CA CYS A 469 -20.22 5.93 27.04
C CYS A 469 -20.66 7.16 27.87
N MET A 470 -20.05 8.33 27.69
CA MET A 470 -20.42 9.58 28.39
C MET A 470 -21.55 10.31 27.65
N LYS A 471 -22.39 11.09 28.34
CA LYS A 471 -23.29 12.04 27.66
C LYS A 471 -22.47 13.18 27.04
N PRO A 472 -22.96 13.87 25.98
CA PRO A 472 -22.18 14.92 25.30
C PRO A 472 -21.65 16.02 26.23
N ALA A 473 -22.49 16.54 27.14
CA ALA A 473 -22.08 17.55 28.11
C ALA A 473 -21.12 17.01 29.20
N GLU A 474 -21.19 15.72 29.54
CA GLU A 474 -20.25 15.07 30.46
C GLU A 474 -18.87 14.89 29.80
N PHE A 475 -18.86 14.51 28.52
CA PHE A 475 -17.63 14.40 27.74
C PHE A 475 -16.95 15.76 27.58
N ASP A 476 -17.67 16.78 27.08
CA ASP A 476 -17.11 18.12 26.91
C ASP A 476 -16.64 18.72 28.26
N ALA A 477 -17.37 18.49 29.35
CA ALA A 477 -16.93 18.91 30.69
C ALA A 477 -15.64 18.19 31.14
N GLU A 478 -15.48 16.89 30.88
CA GLU A 478 -14.22 16.20 31.17
C GLU A 478 -13.07 16.68 30.27
N GLN A 479 -13.32 16.97 28.99
CA GLN A 479 -12.27 17.49 28.09
C GLN A 479 -11.78 18.88 28.57
N LEU A 480 -12.70 19.77 28.95
CA LEU A 480 -12.35 21.07 29.55
C LEU A 480 -11.62 20.91 30.89
N HIS A 481 -12.05 19.97 31.74
CA HIS A 481 -11.39 19.70 33.02
C HIS A 481 -9.95 19.21 32.81
N ASN A 482 -9.75 18.19 31.95
CA ASN A 482 -8.44 17.62 31.70
C ASN A 482 -7.48 18.63 31.04
N ALA A 483 -7.98 19.54 30.19
CA ALA A 483 -7.24 20.66 29.62
C ALA A 483 -6.75 21.70 30.66
N MET A 484 -7.26 21.68 31.90
CA MET A 484 -6.91 22.59 32.99
C MET A 484 -6.32 21.88 34.23
N LYS A 485 -6.10 20.56 34.16
CA LYS A 485 -5.82 19.70 35.33
C LYS A 485 -4.33 19.49 35.62
N HIS A 486 -3.45 19.84 34.69
CA HIS A 486 -2.05 19.42 34.69
C HIS A 486 -1.12 20.65 34.70
N PHE A 487 0.20 20.43 34.60
CA PHE A 487 1.14 21.55 34.57
C PHE A 487 1.12 22.21 33.19
N GLY A 488 0.43 23.35 33.10
CA GLY A 488 0.11 24.02 31.85
C GLY A 488 -1.30 23.70 31.37
N THR A 489 -1.87 24.63 30.62
CA THR A 489 -3.21 24.58 30.04
C THR A 489 -3.13 24.00 28.62
N ASP A 490 -4.21 23.37 28.14
CA ASP A 490 -4.40 23.14 26.69
C ASP A 490 -5.40 24.18 26.16
N GLU A 491 -4.88 25.34 25.76
CA GLU A 491 -5.68 26.41 25.16
C GLU A 491 -6.39 25.95 23.88
N SER A 492 -5.86 24.97 23.15
CA SER A 492 -6.47 24.48 21.91
C SER A 492 -7.75 23.68 22.18
N VAL A 493 -7.78 22.84 23.21
CA VAL A 493 -9.01 22.15 23.65
C VAL A 493 -10.02 23.14 24.22
N LEU A 494 -9.58 24.11 25.02
CA LEU A 494 -10.47 25.17 25.53
C LEU A 494 -11.12 25.97 24.37
N ILE A 495 -10.33 26.33 23.35
CA ILE A 495 -10.80 27.03 22.15
C ILE A 495 -11.76 26.15 21.33
N GLU A 496 -11.39 24.91 21.02
CA GLU A 496 -12.19 24.04 20.16
C GLU A 496 -13.56 23.76 20.78
N VAL A 497 -13.63 23.48 22.08
CA VAL A 497 -14.93 23.30 22.75
C VAL A 497 -15.67 24.64 22.83
N LEU A 498 -15.11 25.65 23.49
CA LEU A 498 -15.88 26.86 23.84
C LEU A 498 -16.27 27.73 22.61
N CYS A 499 -15.50 27.70 21.51
CA CYS A 499 -15.83 28.47 20.31
C CYS A 499 -16.70 27.72 19.28
N THR A 500 -16.94 26.40 19.42
CA THR A 500 -17.72 25.62 18.42
C THR A 500 -19.13 25.24 18.89
N ARG A 501 -19.36 25.12 20.20
CA ARG A 501 -20.65 24.71 20.79
C ARG A 501 -21.69 25.85 20.75
N SER A 502 -22.98 25.51 20.83
CA SER A 502 -24.08 26.49 20.93
C SER A 502 -24.21 27.06 22.35
N ASN A 503 -24.92 28.18 22.53
CA ASN A 503 -25.21 28.73 23.87
C ASN A 503 -25.85 27.67 24.79
N GLU A 504 -26.74 26.84 24.25
CA GLU A 504 -27.41 25.78 25.00
C GLU A 504 -26.46 24.65 25.42
N GLN A 505 -25.60 24.19 24.50
CA GLN A 505 -24.55 23.22 24.83
C GLN A 505 -23.60 23.76 25.90
N ILE A 506 -23.20 25.04 25.82
CA ILE A 506 -22.34 25.67 26.83
C ILE A 506 -23.02 25.70 28.22
N LYS A 507 -24.31 26.05 28.33
CA LYS A 507 -25.04 26.02 29.61
C LYS A 507 -25.06 24.62 30.21
N GLN A 508 -25.31 23.60 29.38
CA GLN A 508 -25.30 22.19 29.80
C GLN A 508 -23.90 21.78 30.28
N ILE A 509 -22.84 22.16 29.56
CA ILE A 509 -21.45 21.91 29.96
C ILE A 509 -21.11 22.60 31.29
N VAL A 510 -21.49 23.87 31.50
CA VAL A 510 -21.27 24.59 32.76
C VAL A 510 -21.96 23.89 33.93
N PHE A 511 -23.23 23.49 33.75
CA PHE A 511 -23.99 22.75 34.76
C PHE A 511 -23.34 21.39 35.06
N THR A 512 -23.03 20.59 34.03
CA THR A 512 -22.42 19.26 34.20
C THR A 512 -21.00 19.32 34.78
N TYR A 513 -20.22 20.35 34.46
CA TYR A 513 -18.91 20.59 35.08
C TYR A 513 -19.03 20.84 36.59
N HIS A 514 -20.06 21.58 37.01
CA HIS A 514 -20.35 21.78 38.44
C HIS A 514 -20.74 20.47 39.12
N GLU A 515 -21.68 19.71 38.57
CA GLU A 515 -22.15 18.44 39.13
C GLU A 515 -21.04 17.37 39.24
N ILE A 516 -20.17 17.23 38.24
CA ILE A 516 -19.12 16.20 38.23
C ILE A 516 -17.93 16.57 39.11
N PHE A 517 -17.46 17.82 39.05
CA PHE A 517 -16.20 18.22 39.67
C PHE A 517 -16.36 19.03 40.97
N ASN A 518 -17.57 19.48 41.30
CA ASN A 518 -17.85 20.44 42.39
C ASN A 518 -16.96 21.70 42.28
N ARG A 519 -16.83 22.22 41.04
CA ARG A 519 -16.04 23.39 40.68
C ARG A 519 -16.86 24.37 39.85
N ASP A 520 -16.27 25.49 39.50
CA ASP A 520 -16.90 26.55 38.72
C ASP A 520 -16.06 26.77 37.46
N LEU A 521 -16.65 26.47 36.30
CA LEU A 521 -15.93 26.47 35.02
C LEU A 521 -15.44 27.86 34.62
N GLU A 522 -16.19 28.93 34.96
CA GLU A 522 -15.73 30.30 34.67
C GLU A 522 -14.55 30.66 35.58
N LYS A 523 -14.60 30.30 36.88
CA LYS A 523 -13.48 30.54 37.81
C LYS A 523 -12.22 29.77 37.43
N ASP A 524 -12.36 28.52 36.98
CA ASP A 524 -11.23 27.69 36.52
C ASP A 524 -10.60 28.27 35.24
N ILE A 525 -11.41 28.66 34.24
CA ILE A 525 -10.92 29.38 33.05
C ILE A 525 -10.25 30.71 33.46
N VAL A 526 -10.76 31.37 34.51
CA VAL A 526 -10.20 32.63 35.02
C VAL A 526 -8.87 32.47 35.74
N SER A 527 -8.56 31.31 36.34
CA SER A 527 -7.23 31.02 36.91
C SER A 527 -6.24 30.54 35.86
N GLU A 528 -6.64 29.61 34.98
CA GLU A 528 -5.71 28.93 34.05
C GLU A 528 -5.41 29.72 32.77
N THR A 529 -6.04 30.88 32.55
CA THR A 529 -5.83 31.68 31.32
C THR A 529 -5.60 33.17 31.61
N SER A 530 -5.03 33.90 30.64
CA SER A 530 -4.67 35.32 30.81
C SER A 530 -5.00 36.19 29.58
N GLY A 531 -4.77 37.51 29.70
CA GLY A 531 -4.88 38.46 28.59
C GLY A 531 -6.21 38.44 27.84
N HIS A 532 -6.12 38.60 26.51
CA HIS A 532 -7.29 38.62 25.63
C HIS A 532 -7.93 37.23 25.45
N LEU A 533 -7.15 36.15 25.58
CA LEU A 533 -7.68 34.78 25.58
C LEU A 533 -8.67 34.56 26.73
N LYS A 534 -8.30 34.92 27.97
CA LYS A 534 -9.22 34.84 29.12
C LYS A 534 -10.54 35.55 28.82
N ARG A 535 -10.47 36.77 28.29
CA ARG A 535 -11.67 37.55 27.97
C ARG A 535 -12.52 36.89 26.88
N LEU A 536 -11.89 36.23 25.91
CA LEU A 536 -12.59 35.45 24.88
C LEU A 536 -13.31 34.25 25.50
N LEU A 537 -12.59 33.38 26.21
CA LEU A 537 -13.13 32.13 26.75
C LEU A 537 -14.21 32.37 27.82
N VAL A 538 -14.03 33.37 28.71
CA VAL A 538 -15.08 33.80 29.63
C VAL A 538 -16.33 34.26 28.87
N SER A 539 -16.18 35.01 27.78
CA SER A 539 -17.34 35.47 27.01
C SER A 539 -18.02 34.35 26.20
N MET A 540 -17.32 33.25 25.91
CA MET A 540 -17.93 32.03 25.37
C MET A 540 -18.67 31.26 26.47
N VAL A 541 -18.03 31.03 27.63
CA VAL A 541 -18.62 30.22 28.72
C VAL A 541 -19.87 30.87 29.34
N SER A 542 -19.99 32.21 29.28
CA SER A 542 -21.23 32.90 29.68
C SER A 542 -22.43 32.67 28.73
N ALA A 543 -22.27 31.96 27.60
CA ALA A 543 -23.36 31.57 26.69
C ALA A 543 -24.26 32.74 26.19
N ASN A 544 -23.68 33.92 25.99
CA ASN A 544 -24.40 35.19 25.72
C ASN A 544 -24.23 35.70 24.28
N ARG A 545 -23.93 34.83 23.30
CA ARG A 545 -23.93 35.22 21.87
C ARG A 545 -25.36 35.43 21.39
N SER A 546 -25.61 36.43 20.55
CA SER A 546 -26.94 36.59 19.92
C SER A 546 -27.26 35.42 18.97
N GLU A 547 -28.44 34.83 19.12
CA GLU A 547 -28.96 33.75 18.24
C GLU A 547 -29.97 34.28 17.20
N SER A 548 -29.99 35.60 16.97
CA SER A 548 -30.88 36.23 15.97
C SER A 548 -30.56 35.80 14.54
N LYS A 549 -31.55 35.21 13.84
CA LYS A 549 -31.51 35.04 12.38
C LYS A 549 -31.74 36.34 11.60
N GLU A 550 -32.28 37.40 12.22
CA GLU A 550 -32.48 38.68 11.53
C GLU A 550 -31.15 39.43 11.34
N ILE A 551 -30.89 39.87 10.10
CA ILE A 551 -29.68 40.61 9.69
C ILE A 551 -29.97 42.11 9.60
N ASN A 552 -29.32 42.90 10.45
CA ASN A 552 -29.32 44.36 10.37
C ASN A 552 -28.17 44.84 9.45
N LYS A 553 -28.48 45.08 8.18
CA LYS A 553 -27.50 45.51 7.15
C LYS A 553 -26.83 46.86 7.47
N ASN A 554 -27.51 47.77 8.16
CA ASN A 554 -26.92 49.04 8.60
C ASN A 554 -25.89 48.81 9.72
N GLN A 555 -26.22 47.94 10.69
CA GLN A 555 -25.26 47.53 11.73
C GLN A 555 -24.10 46.74 11.14
N ALA A 556 -24.33 45.92 10.10
CA ALA A 556 -23.27 45.16 9.44
C ALA A 556 -22.21 46.08 8.82
N TYR A 557 -22.64 47.14 8.12
CA TYR A 557 -21.73 48.16 7.59
C TYR A 557 -21.00 48.93 8.70
N GLN A 558 -21.69 49.29 9.80
CA GLN A 558 -21.07 49.99 10.93
C GLN A 558 -20.03 49.13 11.66
N ASP A 559 -20.33 47.86 11.93
CA ASP A 559 -19.43 46.92 12.58
C ASP A 559 -18.24 46.58 11.66
N ALA A 560 -18.46 46.38 10.36
CA ALA A 560 -17.40 46.18 9.38
C ALA A 560 -16.43 47.37 9.31
N LYS A 561 -16.98 48.59 9.25
CA LYS A 561 -16.17 49.81 9.35
C LYS A 561 -15.43 49.88 10.70
N ALA A 562 -16.09 49.55 11.80
CA ALA A 562 -15.48 49.57 13.13
C ALA A 562 -14.32 48.56 13.26
N LEU A 563 -14.38 47.40 12.61
CA LEU A 563 -13.27 46.44 12.52
C LEU A 563 -12.10 46.99 11.69
N TYR A 564 -12.38 47.66 10.56
CA TYR A 564 -11.33 48.27 9.72
C TYR A 564 -10.66 49.46 10.43
N GLU A 565 -11.44 50.25 11.19
CA GLU A 565 -10.93 51.31 12.06
C GLU A 565 -10.31 50.77 13.38
N ALA A 566 -10.47 49.47 13.67
CA ALA A 566 -9.87 48.80 14.82
C ALA A 566 -8.48 48.21 14.55
N GLY A 567 -8.24 47.67 13.36
CA GLY A 567 -6.93 47.20 12.88
C GLY A 567 -6.35 48.14 11.83
N GLU A 568 -6.29 47.66 10.58
CA GLU A 568 -5.58 48.19 9.40
C GLU A 568 -5.47 49.71 9.21
N LYS A 569 -6.41 50.51 9.71
CA LYS A 569 -6.39 51.97 9.61
C LYS A 569 -5.48 52.65 10.67
N LYS A 570 -4.88 51.92 11.61
CA LYS A 570 -3.98 52.45 12.65
C LYS A 570 -2.70 51.60 12.77
N TRP A 571 -1.77 52.03 13.62
CA TRP A 571 -0.64 51.21 14.05
C TRP A 571 -0.99 50.47 15.36
N GLY A 572 -0.94 49.14 15.34
CA GLY A 572 -1.43 48.28 16.42
C GLY A 572 -2.96 48.09 16.39
N THR A 573 -3.50 47.29 17.29
CA THR A 573 -4.88 46.77 17.18
C THR A 573 -5.77 47.29 18.30
N ASP A 574 -7.09 47.29 18.09
CA ASP A 574 -8.10 47.33 19.16
C ASP A 574 -8.75 45.95 19.25
N GLU A 575 -8.05 45.04 19.95
CA GLU A 575 -8.49 43.67 20.22
C GLU A 575 -9.85 43.66 20.93
N SER A 576 -10.14 44.73 21.69
CA SER A 576 -11.41 44.90 22.38
C SER A 576 -12.57 45.08 21.40
N LYS A 577 -12.38 45.77 20.27
CA LYS A 577 -13.39 45.88 19.20
C LYS A 577 -13.60 44.56 18.47
N PHE A 578 -12.50 43.91 18.09
CA PHE A 578 -12.54 42.60 17.44
C PHE A 578 -13.30 41.60 18.31
N HIS A 579 -12.92 41.47 19.59
CA HIS A 579 -13.63 40.65 20.57
C HIS A 579 -15.12 41.02 20.62
N THR A 580 -15.46 42.29 20.90
CA THR A 580 -16.86 42.73 21.07
C THR A 580 -17.75 42.33 19.89
N ILE A 581 -17.26 42.48 18.66
CA ILE A 581 -18.04 42.19 17.45
C ILE A 581 -18.08 40.68 17.17
N LEU A 582 -16.93 40.00 17.13
CA LEU A 582 -16.86 38.59 16.75
C LEU A 582 -17.44 37.64 17.82
N VAL A 583 -17.51 38.07 19.08
CA VAL A 583 -18.11 37.31 20.20
C VAL A 583 -19.61 37.50 20.31
N THR A 584 -20.14 38.73 20.23
CA THR A 584 -21.54 39.00 20.62
C THR A 584 -22.55 38.83 19.48
N ARG A 585 -22.13 39.02 18.23
CA ARG A 585 -23.02 38.99 17.06
C ARG A 585 -23.41 37.56 16.68
N SER A 586 -24.62 37.42 16.11
CA SER A 586 -25.09 36.15 15.54
C SER A 586 -24.31 35.79 14.29
N PHE A 587 -24.27 34.50 13.95
CA PHE A 587 -23.53 34.03 12.78
C PHE A 587 -24.07 34.63 11.46
N PRO A 588 -25.39 34.73 11.20
CA PRO A 588 -25.92 35.46 10.05
C PRO A 588 -25.49 36.93 9.99
N GLN A 589 -25.50 37.64 11.13
CA GLN A 589 -25.02 39.02 11.20
C GLN A 589 -23.51 39.12 10.94
N LEU A 590 -22.71 38.15 11.39
CA LEU A 590 -21.27 38.09 11.13
C LEU A 590 -20.94 37.82 9.65
N ARG A 591 -21.68 36.93 8.97
CA ARG A 591 -21.54 36.74 7.51
C ARG A 591 -21.79 38.04 6.76
N ALA A 592 -22.83 38.79 7.13
CA ALA A 592 -23.09 40.12 6.56
C ALA A 592 -21.98 41.13 6.86
N ILE A 593 -21.43 41.15 8.09
CA ILE A 593 -20.28 41.99 8.46
C ILE A 593 -19.06 41.67 7.59
N PHE A 594 -18.74 40.40 7.35
CA PHE A 594 -17.60 40.02 6.51
C PHE A 594 -17.79 40.42 5.04
N GLN A 595 -19.02 40.37 4.52
CA GLN A 595 -19.34 40.87 3.18
C GLN A 595 -19.22 42.39 3.06
N GLU A 596 -19.64 43.16 4.06
CA GLU A 596 -19.41 44.62 4.07
C GLU A 596 -17.91 44.95 4.27
N TYR A 597 -17.18 44.16 5.07
CA TYR A 597 -15.75 44.32 5.28
C TYR A 597 -14.95 44.20 3.98
N ALA A 598 -15.28 43.19 3.16
CA ALA A 598 -14.66 42.94 1.85
C ALA A 598 -14.95 44.04 0.80
N LYS A 599 -15.80 45.03 1.09
CA LYS A 599 -16.00 46.25 0.28
C LYS A 599 -15.17 47.44 0.77
N ILE A 600 -14.65 47.37 2.00
CA ILE A 600 -13.90 48.43 2.67
C ILE A 600 -12.39 48.14 2.61
N SER A 601 -11.99 46.89 2.89
CA SER A 601 -10.60 46.43 2.84
C SER A 601 -10.26 45.75 1.51
N LYS A 602 -8.94 45.59 1.27
CA LYS A 602 -8.38 44.70 0.24
C LYS A 602 -8.04 43.30 0.77
N LYS A 603 -8.03 43.10 2.09
CA LYS A 603 -7.84 41.81 2.76
C LYS A 603 -9.18 41.17 3.12
N ASN A 604 -9.22 39.85 3.26
CA ASN A 604 -10.32 39.18 3.96
C ASN A 604 -10.13 39.23 5.50
N ILE A 605 -11.17 38.90 6.26
CA ILE A 605 -11.15 39.01 7.72
C ILE A 605 -10.13 38.07 8.37
N GLU A 606 -9.85 36.90 7.80
CA GLU A 606 -8.80 35.99 8.30
C GLU A 606 -7.38 36.52 8.09
N GLU A 607 -7.10 37.13 6.93
CA GLU A 607 -5.83 37.82 6.67
C GLU A 607 -5.60 39.00 7.61
N VAL A 608 -6.66 39.76 7.93
CA VAL A 608 -6.62 40.82 8.93
C VAL A 608 -6.36 40.24 10.31
N LEU A 609 -7.13 39.25 10.77
CA LEU A 609 -6.87 38.63 12.07
C LEU A 609 -5.41 38.15 12.17
N LYS A 610 -4.89 37.49 11.13
CA LYS A 610 -3.49 37.01 11.06
C LYS A 610 -2.43 38.12 10.99
N SER A 611 -2.75 39.35 10.56
CA SER A 611 -1.81 40.48 10.59
C SER A 611 -1.92 41.35 11.85
N GLU A 612 -3.10 41.40 12.48
CA GLU A 612 -3.40 42.30 13.59
C GLU A 612 -3.36 41.62 14.97
N LEU A 613 -3.51 40.28 15.07
CA LEU A 613 -3.55 39.51 16.31
C LEU A 613 -2.45 38.44 16.36
N SER A 614 -2.21 37.87 17.55
CA SER A 614 -1.25 36.78 17.75
C SER A 614 -1.68 35.82 18.87
N GLY A 615 -0.97 34.69 19.00
CA GLY A 615 -1.18 33.67 20.03
C GLY A 615 -2.58 33.04 20.02
N ASP A 616 -2.99 32.54 21.18
CA ASP A 616 -4.24 31.79 21.33
C ASP A 616 -5.49 32.67 21.19
N PHE A 617 -5.34 33.98 21.41
CA PHE A 617 -6.39 34.94 21.07
C PHE A 617 -6.62 35.01 19.54
N LEU A 618 -5.57 34.98 18.71
CA LEU A 618 -5.73 34.80 17.27
C LEU A 618 -6.39 33.45 16.95
N HIS A 619 -5.94 32.36 17.58
CA HIS A 619 -6.47 31.02 17.33
C HIS A 619 -7.99 30.92 17.63
N GLY A 620 -8.44 31.42 18.78
CA GLY A 620 -9.86 31.40 19.14
C GLY A 620 -10.72 32.31 18.26
N MET A 621 -10.18 33.46 17.83
CA MET A 621 -10.88 34.39 16.94
C MET A 621 -10.98 33.85 15.50
N LEU A 622 -9.94 33.16 15.00
CA LEU A 622 -10.02 32.42 13.75
C LEU A 622 -11.01 31.25 13.84
N THR A 623 -11.02 30.48 14.94
CA THR A 623 -11.97 29.38 15.15
C THR A 623 -13.43 29.85 15.05
N ILE A 624 -13.75 31.01 15.63
CA ILE A 624 -15.07 31.65 15.47
C ILE A 624 -15.36 32.00 14.00
N VAL A 625 -14.42 32.64 13.28
CA VAL A 625 -14.62 33.00 11.86
C VAL A 625 -14.80 31.76 10.99
N CYS A 626 -14.00 30.72 11.20
CA CYS A 626 -14.15 29.44 10.51
C CYS A 626 -15.52 28.82 10.79
N CYS A 627 -15.99 28.79 12.05
CA CYS A 627 -17.33 28.29 12.39
C CYS A 627 -18.47 29.10 11.77
N VAL A 628 -18.35 30.43 11.69
CA VAL A 628 -19.33 31.31 11.02
C VAL A 628 -19.40 31.03 9.51
N LYS A 629 -18.25 30.75 8.88
CA LYS A 629 -18.20 30.42 7.45
C LYS A 629 -18.69 29.00 7.19
N ASN A 630 -18.05 28.00 7.77
CA ASN A 630 -18.40 26.59 7.63
C ASN A 630 -17.80 25.76 8.79
N LYS A 631 -18.66 25.33 9.72
CA LYS A 631 -18.26 24.55 10.90
C LYS A 631 -17.78 23.13 10.55
N ALA A 632 -18.38 22.50 9.54
CA ALA A 632 -17.94 21.18 9.07
C ALA A 632 -16.53 21.26 8.48
N ASN A 633 -16.24 22.31 7.68
CA ASN A 633 -14.89 22.55 7.14
C ASN A 633 -13.86 22.85 8.24
N TYR A 634 -14.24 23.54 9.34
CA TYR A 634 -13.37 23.69 10.50
C TYR A 634 -12.99 22.33 11.12
N PHE A 635 -13.96 21.46 11.40
CA PHE A 635 -13.66 20.13 11.95
C PHE A 635 -12.91 19.22 10.96
N ALA A 636 -13.16 19.35 9.66
CA ALA A 636 -12.39 18.68 8.61
C ALA A 636 -10.91 19.13 8.61
N GLN A 637 -10.65 20.44 8.71
CA GLN A 637 -9.29 20.98 8.85
C GLN A 637 -8.62 20.52 10.16
N GLN A 638 -9.37 20.42 11.26
CA GLN A 638 -8.85 19.92 12.54
C GLN A 638 -8.54 18.42 12.51
N LEU A 639 -9.38 17.58 11.88
CA LEU A 639 -9.08 16.17 11.61
C LEU A 639 -7.86 16.02 10.71
N GLN A 640 -7.76 16.82 9.64
CA GLN A 640 -6.59 16.83 8.78
C GLN A 640 -5.34 17.20 9.57
N LYS A 641 -5.39 18.25 10.40
CA LYS A 641 -4.28 18.68 11.26
C LYS A 641 -3.90 17.62 12.31
N ALA A 642 -4.86 16.89 12.87
CA ALA A 642 -4.62 15.86 13.88
C ALA A 642 -3.91 14.61 13.30
N MET A 643 -4.16 14.29 12.02
CA MET A 643 -3.57 13.10 11.37
C MET A 643 -2.38 13.42 10.45
N LYS A 644 -2.25 14.66 9.96
CA LYS A 644 -1.16 15.10 9.07
C LYS A 644 0.16 15.28 9.84
N GLY A 645 1.01 14.26 9.83
CA GLY A 645 2.39 14.37 10.31
C GLY A 645 3.11 13.01 10.38
N VAL A 646 3.96 12.86 11.40
CA VAL A 646 4.36 11.56 11.95
C VAL A 646 3.77 11.47 13.35
N GLY A 647 3.09 10.37 13.64
CA GLY A 647 2.19 10.28 14.78
C GLY A 647 0.84 10.97 14.51
N THR A 648 -0.12 10.69 15.37
CA THR A 648 -1.49 11.21 15.29
C THR A 648 -1.85 11.85 16.62
N ASP A 649 -2.51 13.00 16.60
CA ASP A 649 -3.19 13.55 17.78
C ASP A 649 -4.49 12.76 17.99
N ASP A 650 -4.33 11.57 18.56
CA ASP A 650 -5.42 10.65 18.88
C ASP A 650 -6.47 11.26 19.80
N ASN A 651 -6.06 12.18 20.68
CA ASN A 651 -6.99 12.90 21.56
C ASN A 651 -7.90 13.82 20.75
N SER A 652 -7.37 14.51 19.74
CA SER A 652 -8.18 15.32 18.81
C SER A 652 -9.01 14.46 17.86
N VAL A 653 -8.49 13.34 17.34
CA VAL A 653 -9.30 12.40 16.53
C VAL A 653 -10.48 11.86 17.34
N ILE A 654 -10.24 11.33 18.55
CA ILE A 654 -11.31 10.84 19.43
C ILE A 654 -12.28 11.97 19.78
N ARG A 655 -11.80 13.16 20.18
CA ARG A 655 -12.64 14.29 20.58
C ARG A 655 -13.56 14.76 19.44
N ILE A 656 -13.04 14.87 18.22
CA ILE A 656 -13.84 15.30 17.07
C ILE A 656 -14.80 14.17 16.65
N ILE A 657 -14.31 12.95 16.40
CA ILE A 657 -15.18 11.85 15.93
C ILE A 657 -16.29 11.55 16.94
N VAL A 658 -15.99 11.42 18.24
CA VAL A 658 -17.02 11.16 19.26
C VAL A 658 -18.01 12.33 19.40
N SER A 659 -17.56 13.59 19.40
CA SER A 659 -18.47 14.73 19.57
C SER A 659 -19.26 15.13 18.32
N ARG A 660 -18.92 14.60 17.13
CA ARG A 660 -19.61 14.91 15.86
C ARG A 660 -20.36 13.73 15.23
N CYS A 661 -20.07 12.47 15.59
CA CYS A 661 -20.66 11.27 14.94
C CYS A 661 -22.19 11.17 14.96
N GLU A 662 -22.86 11.79 15.94
CA GLU A 662 -24.33 11.86 16.02
C GLU A 662 -24.89 13.24 15.62
N ILE A 663 -24.08 14.10 14.97
CA ILE A 663 -24.44 15.49 14.64
C ILE A 663 -24.26 15.79 13.14
N ASP A 664 -23.01 15.95 12.66
CA ASP A 664 -22.70 16.46 11.31
C ASP A 664 -21.46 15.80 10.68
N LEU A 665 -21.10 14.60 11.13
CA LEU A 665 -19.89 13.91 10.67
C LEU A 665 -19.93 13.58 9.17
N VAL A 666 -21.13 13.42 8.57
CA VAL A 666 -21.30 13.29 7.12
C VAL A 666 -20.83 14.55 6.38
N GLN A 667 -21.23 15.73 6.84
CA GLN A 667 -20.79 17.00 6.24
C GLN A 667 -19.30 17.26 6.49
N ILE A 668 -18.77 16.76 7.61
CA ILE A 668 -17.32 16.79 7.89
C ILE A 668 -16.56 15.87 6.92
N GLN A 669 -17.09 14.69 6.57
CA GLN A 669 -16.51 13.82 5.53
C GLN A 669 -16.53 14.49 4.15
N GLU A 670 -17.64 15.12 3.75
CA GLU A 670 -17.73 15.89 2.51
C GLU A 670 -16.69 17.01 2.44
N GLU A 671 -16.56 17.80 3.52
CA GLU A 671 -15.58 18.88 3.60
C GLU A 671 -14.13 18.36 3.70
N PHE A 672 -13.89 17.22 4.36
CA PHE A 672 -12.59 16.56 4.40
C PHE A 672 -12.17 16.10 3.00
N PHE A 673 -13.08 15.51 2.23
CA PHE A 673 -12.84 15.19 0.84
C PHE A 673 -12.55 16.46 0.01
N ASN A 674 -13.31 17.54 0.20
CA ASN A 674 -13.10 18.80 -0.52
C ASN A 674 -11.71 19.43 -0.26
N ILE A 675 -11.17 19.35 0.96
CA ILE A 675 -9.85 19.94 1.30
C ILE A 675 -8.67 18.99 1.06
N THR A 676 -8.87 17.66 1.05
CA THR A 676 -7.78 16.67 0.88
C THR A 676 -7.74 16.00 -0.48
N ASN A 677 -8.87 15.94 -1.20
CA ASN A 677 -9.14 15.03 -2.33
C ASN A 677 -8.95 13.53 -1.97
N GLN A 678 -9.13 13.18 -0.69
CA GLN A 678 -9.04 11.81 -0.15
C GLN A 678 -10.25 11.54 0.75
N GLN A 679 -10.70 10.29 0.79
CA GLN A 679 -11.77 9.90 1.71
C GLN A 679 -11.24 9.85 3.14
N LEU A 680 -12.07 10.21 4.12
CA LEU A 680 -11.70 10.21 5.54
C LEU A 680 -11.36 8.78 6.01
N GLU A 681 -12.06 7.79 5.45
CA GLU A 681 -11.84 6.36 5.58
C GLU A 681 -10.44 5.94 5.15
N ASP A 682 -9.99 6.34 3.96
CA ASP A 682 -8.66 6.00 3.43
C ASP A 682 -7.54 6.67 4.24
N TYR A 683 -7.78 7.89 4.73
CA TYR A 683 -6.85 8.63 5.59
C TYR A 683 -6.65 7.92 6.94
N ILE A 684 -7.77 7.65 7.63
CA ILE A 684 -7.79 6.92 8.91
C ILE A 684 -7.27 5.48 8.76
N ALA A 685 -7.51 4.85 7.60
CA ALA A 685 -7.00 3.51 7.33
C ALA A 685 -5.47 3.45 7.21
N GLY A 686 -4.84 4.54 6.76
CA GLY A 686 -3.38 4.70 6.68
C GLY A 686 -2.74 5.05 8.02
N ASP A 687 -3.31 6.00 8.75
CA ASP A 687 -2.66 6.60 9.92
C ASP A 687 -3.00 5.89 11.25
N LEU A 688 -4.20 5.29 11.39
CA LEU A 688 -4.57 4.52 12.59
C LEU A 688 -4.31 3.01 12.44
N SER A 689 -4.21 2.30 13.57
CA SER A 689 -4.00 0.84 13.59
C SER A 689 -4.82 0.11 14.65
N GLY A 690 -4.83 -1.22 14.56
CA GLY A 690 -5.52 -2.12 15.50
C GLY A 690 -7.03 -1.88 15.61
N ASP A 691 -7.57 -2.24 16.76
CA ASP A 691 -9.01 -2.16 17.09
C ASP A 691 -9.46 -0.71 17.36
N TYR A 692 -8.52 0.17 17.70
CA TYR A 692 -8.75 1.61 17.71
C TYR A 692 -9.04 2.16 16.30
N ARG A 693 -8.35 1.69 15.25
CA ARG A 693 -8.78 1.97 13.87
C ARG A 693 -10.17 1.40 13.59
N LYS A 694 -10.47 0.15 14.01
CA LYS A 694 -11.78 -0.47 13.77
C LYS A 694 -12.92 0.41 14.31
N ILE A 695 -12.84 0.84 15.58
CA ILE A 695 -13.91 1.63 16.20
C ILE A 695 -14.08 2.99 15.52
N ILE A 696 -12.99 3.68 15.18
CA ILE A 696 -13.07 4.97 14.48
C ILE A 696 -13.67 4.81 13.07
N LEU A 697 -13.28 3.76 12.32
CA LEU A 697 -13.88 3.45 11.01
C LEU A 697 -15.37 3.11 11.11
N SER A 698 -15.80 2.37 12.14
CA SER A 698 -17.23 2.12 12.39
C SER A 698 -17.99 3.41 12.73
N LEU A 699 -17.39 4.36 13.46
CA LEU A 699 -18.02 5.64 13.82
C LEU A 699 -18.17 6.61 12.64
N ILE A 700 -17.29 6.57 11.63
CA ILE A 700 -17.46 7.38 10.40
C ILE A 700 -18.31 6.67 9.32
N SER A 701 -18.60 5.38 9.48
CA SER A 701 -19.34 4.62 8.48
C SER A 701 -20.80 5.09 8.37
N THR A 702 -21.26 5.35 7.14
CA THR A 702 -22.66 5.72 6.85
C THR A 702 -23.58 4.50 6.66
N THR A 703 -23.04 3.29 6.62
CA THR A 703 -23.80 2.04 6.46
C THR A 703 -24.18 1.43 7.81
N MET A 704 -25.46 1.07 7.97
CA MET A 704 -25.97 0.41 9.17
C MET A 704 -25.73 -1.12 9.13
N THR A 705 -25.24 -1.65 10.26
CA THR A 705 -25.05 -3.07 10.62
C THR A 705 -23.83 -3.80 10.00
N PRO A 706 -23.11 -4.62 10.81
CA PRO A 706 -22.15 -5.62 10.33
C PRO A 706 -22.77 -6.93 9.83
N ASP A 707 -24.10 -7.06 9.77
CA ASP A 707 -24.79 -8.36 9.77
C ASP A 707 -25.79 -8.50 8.59
N LEU A 708 -25.24 -8.48 7.38
CA LEU A 708 -25.65 -9.27 6.19
C LEU A 708 -24.65 -9.03 5.05
N ASN A 709 -24.19 -10.10 4.39
CA ASN A 709 -23.39 -10.11 3.15
C ASN A 709 -22.18 -9.14 3.07
N LYS A 710 -21.07 -9.48 3.75
CA LYS A 710 -19.75 -8.87 3.52
C LYS A 710 -19.31 -8.84 2.05
N ASP A 711 -19.76 -9.81 1.27
CA ASP A 711 -19.44 -9.92 -0.16
C ASP A 711 -20.08 -8.81 -1.00
N GLU A 712 -21.30 -8.36 -0.68
CA GLU A 712 -22.02 -7.35 -1.48
C GLU A 712 -21.46 -5.94 -1.26
N ALA A 713 -21.13 -5.57 -0.01
CA ALA A 713 -20.47 -4.29 0.27
C ALA A 713 -19.09 -4.18 -0.40
N MET A 714 -18.28 -5.26 -0.38
CA MET A 714 -17.03 -5.28 -1.16
C MET A 714 -17.29 -5.30 -2.67
N HIS A 715 -18.37 -5.93 -3.14
CA HIS A 715 -18.73 -5.92 -4.55
C HIS A 715 -19.12 -4.52 -5.05
N GLU A 716 -19.88 -3.74 -4.29
CA GLU A 716 -20.23 -2.35 -4.65
C GLU A 716 -19.01 -1.42 -4.61
N ILE A 717 -18.17 -1.50 -3.57
CA ILE A 717 -16.90 -0.74 -3.50
C ILE A 717 -15.97 -1.12 -4.66
N SER A 718 -15.90 -2.41 -5.02
CA SER A 718 -15.11 -2.87 -6.17
C SER A 718 -15.72 -2.47 -7.52
N GLN A 719 -17.05 -2.42 -7.66
CA GLN A 719 -17.71 -1.90 -8.86
C GLN A 719 -17.50 -0.38 -9.00
N TRP A 720 -17.51 0.37 -7.91
CA TRP A 720 -17.24 1.81 -7.91
C TRP A 720 -15.78 2.10 -8.30
N LYS A 721 -14.82 1.38 -7.70
CA LYS A 721 -13.39 1.44 -8.10
C LYS A 721 -13.19 1.02 -9.56
N SER A 722 -13.92 0.02 -10.06
CA SER A 722 -13.92 -0.32 -11.49
C SER A 722 -14.49 0.80 -12.38
N LYS A 723 -15.61 1.42 -12.02
CA LYS A 723 -16.22 2.51 -12.83
C LYS A 723 -15.35 3.77 -12.92
N GLN A 724 -14.52 4.06 -11.90
CA GLN A 724 -13.49 5.09 -11.98
C GLN A 724 -12.35 4.70 -12.94
N MET A 725 -11.95 3.43 -12.98
CA MET A 725 -10.89 2.90 -13.87
C MET A 725 -11.36 2.69 -15.32
N GLU A 726 -12.64 2.39 -15.56
CA GLU A 726 -13.20 2.14 -16.89
C GLU A 726 -13.30 3.39 -17.78
N GLY A 727 -13.13 4.59 -17.21
CA GLY A 727 -13.18 5.86 -17.94
C GLY A 727 -11.96 6.12 -18.86
N GLU A 728 -10.83 5.45 -18.63
CA GLU A 728 -9.59 5.70 -19.36
C GLU A 728 -8.93 4.41 -19.89
N THR A 729 -9.35 3.98 -21.09
CA THR A 729 -8.54 3.10 -21.93
C THR A 729 -7.34 3.84 -22.49
N HIS A 730 -6.35 4.13 -21.63
CA HIS A 730 -5.09 4.74 -22.02
C HIS A 730 -4.34 3.81 -22.99
N THR A 731 -4.25 4.21 -24.27
CA THR A 731 -3.51 3.48 -25.31
C THR A 731 -2.06 3.28 -24.87
N ILE A 732 -1.60 2.03 -24.75
CA ILE A 732 -0.25 1.71 -24.25
C ILE A 732 0.81 2.05 -25.32
N THR A 733 1.14 3.33 -25.43
CA THR A 733 2.22 3.86 -26.27
C THR A 733 3.55 3.76 -25.53
N ASN A 734 4.11 2.55 -25.49
CA ASN A 734 5.39 2.24 -24.84
C ASN A 734 6.59 2.90 -25.56
N PHE A 735 6.78 4.21 -25.33
CA PHE A 735 7.92 5.00 -25.79
C PHE A 735 9.24 4.42 -25.28
N THR A 736 10.05 3.89 -26.20
CA THR A 736 11.38 3.28 -25.97
C THR A 736 12.52 4.29 -25.83
N GLY A 737 12.21 5.52 -25.39
CA GLY A 737 13.21 6.53 -25.06
C GLY A 737 13.63 6.46 -23.59
N THR A 738 14.84 6.90 -23.29
CA THR A 738 15.22 7.36 -21.94
C THR A 738 14.66 8.77 -21.73
N PHE A 739 14.24 9.07 -20.50
CA PHE A 739 13.63 10.37 -20.14
C PHE A 739 14.41 11.05 -18.99
N PRO A 740 15.74 11.23 -19.14
CA PRO A 740 16.57 11.82 -18.09
C PRO A 740 16.33 13.33 -17.97
N THR A 741 16.58 13.86 -16.78
CA THR A 741 16.67 15.30 -16.51
C THR A 741 18.11 15.79 -16.71
N VAL A 742 19.10 14.98 -16.28
CA VAL A 742 20.53 15.24 -16.48
C VAL A 742 20.99 14.53 -17.74
N VAL A 743 21.52 15.29 -18.70
CA VAL A 743 22.15 14.79 -19.93
C VAL A 743 23.63 15.22 -19.99
N PRO A 744 24.46 14.66 -20.88
CA PRO A 744 25.81 15.19 -21.12
C PRO A 744 25.76 16.68 -21.47
N TYR A 745 26.59 17.48 -20.80
CA TYR A 745 26.72 18.91 -21.05
C TYR A 745 27.40 19.16 -22.41
N SER A 746 26.86 20.09 -23.21
CA SER A 746 27.34 20.40 -24.56
C SER A 746 28.77 20.93 -24.56
N ASP A 747 29.00 22.02 -23.83
CA ASP A 747 30.25 22.77 -23.80
C ASP A 747 31.20 22.21 -22.74
N PHE A 748 31.25 20.88 -22.64
CA PHE A 748 32.01 20.17 -21.63
C PHE A 748 33.52 20.37 -21.82
N ASN A 749 34.16 20.86 -20.76
CA ASN A 749 35.60 21.06 -20.70
C ASN A 749 36.08 20.65 -19.31
N SER A 750 36.49 19.38 -19.20
CA SER A 750 37.03 18.75 -17.99
C SER A 750 38.03 19.67 -17.25
N LYS A 751 38.94 20.35 -17.96
CA LYS A 751 39.95 21.25 -17.34
C LYS A 751 39.31 22.50 -16.73
N LYS A 752 38.36 23.14 -17.41
CA LYS A 752 37.63 24.32 -16.92
C LYS A 752 36.78 23.97 -15.69
N ASP A 753 36.19 22.78 -15.68
CA ASP A 753 35.43 22.26 -14.55
C ASP A 753 36.34 21.92 -13.37
N CYS A 754 37.50 21.31 -13.61
CA CYS A 754 38.54 21.10 -12.59
C CYS A 754 39.04 22.43 -11.99
N GLU A 755 39.32 23.43 -12.83
CA GLU A 755 39.68 24.78 -12.38
C GLU A 755 38.59 25.43 -11.52
N THR A 756 37.32 25.22 -11.86
CA THR A 756 36.18 25.78 -11.13
C THR A 756 36.05 25.12 -9.75
N LEU A 757 36.16 23.79 -9.67
CA LEU A 757 36.14 23.06 -8.40
C LEU A 757 37.35 23.41 -7.52
N HIS A 758 38.56 23.46 -8.07
CA HIS A 758 39.77 23.83 -7.31
C HIS A 758 39.80 25.32 -6.90
N LYS A 759 39.01 26.19 -7.54
CA LYS A 759 38.73 27.55 -7.04
C LYS A 759 37.66 27.55 -5.94
N ALA A 760 36.67 26.68 -6.02
CA ALA A 760 35.60 26.56 -5.01
C ALA A 760 36.09 26.03 -3.66
N PHE A 761 37.16 25.23 -3.63
CA PHE A 761 37.83 24.74 -2.41
C PHE A 761 38.93 25.67 -1.87
N LYS A 762 38.98 26.95 -2.29
CA LYS A 762 40.07 27.88 -1.95
C LYS A 762 39.60 29.11 -1.19
N GLY A 763 39.79 29.06 0.13
CA GLY A 763 39.65 30.22 0.99
C GLY A 763 39.46 29.83 2.45
N PHE A 764 38.66 30.64 3.14
CA PHE A 764 38.03 30.25 4.41
C PHE A 764 36.54 30.11 4.13
N GLY A 765 36.05 28.86 4.12
CA GLY A 765 34.77 28.49 3.51
C GLY A 765 34.90 28.07 2.04
N THR A 766 33.82 27.51 1.50
CA THR A 766 33.76 26.81 0.22
C THR A 766 32.70 27.48 -0.68
N ASP A 767 32.80 27.39 -2.01
CA ASP A 767 31.74 27.85 -2.94
C ASP A 767 30.84 26.68 -3.37
N GLU A 768 29.80 26.40 -2.58
CA GLU A 768 28.83 25.33 -2.88
C GLU A 768 28.08 25.59 -4.19
N LYS A 769 27.87 26.86 -4.56
CA LYS A 769 27.18 27.26 -5.79
C LYS A 769 28.02 26.93 -7.01
N ALA A 770 29.33 27.14 -6.98
CA ALA A 770 30.24 26.70 -8.05
C ALA A 770 30.29 25.18 -8.15
N ILE A 771 30.36 24.47 -7.01
CA ILE A 771 30.33 23.00 -6.97
C ILE A 771 29.05 22.46 -7.63
N ILE A 772 27.87 22.93 -7.22
CA ILE A 772 26.58 22.51 -7.79
C ILE A 772 26.52 22.80 -9.30
N ASN A 773 26.95 23.99 -9.73
CA ASN A 773 26.93 24.37 -11.15
C ASN A 773 27.89 23.56 -12.03
N VAL A 774 28.85 22.83 -11.44
CA VAL A 774 29.62 21.79 -12.14
C VAL A 774 28.91 20.44 -12.03
N ILE A 775 28.74 19.91 -10.82
CA ILE A 775 28.46 18.48 -10.63
C ILE A 775 27.01 18.06 -10.88
N ALA A 776 26.04 18.96 -10.72
CA ALA A 776 24.62 18.63 -10.95
C ALA A 776 24.21 18.69 -12.43
N TYR A 777 25.10 19.16 -13.32
CA TYR A 777 24.79 19.47 -14.72
C TYR A 777 25.77 18.83 -15.72
N ARG A 778 26.55 17.83 -15.29
CA ARG A 778 27.45 16.98 -16.11
C ARG A 778 26.99 15.53 -15.94
N SER A 779 27.04 14.69 -16.98
CA SER A 779 26.69 13.27 -16.84
C SER A 779 27.71 12.48 -16.00
N SER A 780 27.34 11.27 -15.60
CA SER A 780 28.21 10.26 -14.96
C SER A 780 29.59 10.17 -15.62
N GLU A 781 29.66 10.09 -16.95
CA GLU A 781 30.91 9.94 -17.73
C GLU A 781 31.76 11.20 -17.62
N GLN A 782 31.13 12.37 -17.74
CA GLN A 782 31.79 13.68 -17.63
C GLN A 782 32.33 13.92 -16.21
N ARG A 783 31.58 13.51 -15.17
CA ARG A 783 32.05 13.56 -13.76
C ARG A 783 33.23 12.61 -13.53
N VAL A 784 33.21 11.42 -14.15
CA VAL A 784 34.36 10.49 -14.13
C VAL A 784 35.58 11.05 -14.87
N GLU A 785 35.41 11.82 -15.95
CA GLU A 785 36.52 12.51 -16.62
C GLU A 785 37.10 13.65 -15.77
N ILE A 786 36.25 14.53 -15.22
CA ILE A 786 36.65 15.60 -14.27
C ILE A 786 37.48 14.99 -13.12
N ARG A 787 37.03 13.89 -12.53
CA ARG A 787 37.74 13.23 -11.42
C ARG A 787 39.13 12.72 -11.82
N LYS A 788 39.32 12.28 -13.08
CA LYS A 788 40.63 11.83 -13.60
C LYS A 788 41.56 13.02 -13.86
N ASP A 789 41.08 14.07 -14.53
CA ASP A 789 41.90 15.23 -14.85
C ASP A 789 42.20 16.09 -13.61
N PHE A 790 41.29 16.22 -12.64
CA PHE A 790 41.55 16.95 -11.39
C PHE A 790 42.81 16.41 -10.69
N LYS A 791 42.90 15.08 -10.61
CA LYS A 791 44.05 14.38 -10.03
C LYS A 791 45.33 14.51 -10.87
N LYS A 792 45.20 14.64 -12.19
CA LYS A 792 46.32 14.83 -13.13
C LYS A 792 46.84 16.27 -13.14
N ILE A 793 45.97 17.26 -12.90
CA ILE A 793 46.28 18.70 -12.92
C ILE A 793 46.80 19.16 -11.54
N TYR A 794 46.17 18.72 -10.44
CA TYR A 794 46.46 19.20 -9.08
C TYR A 794 47.10 18.15 -8.15
N GLY A 795 47.20 16.88 -8.56
CA GLY A 795 47.71 15.78 -7.72
C GLY A 795 46.75 15.31 -6.61
N GLN A 796 45.72 16.11 -6.32
CA GLN A 796 44.70 15.88 -5.29
C GLN A 796 43.66 14.83 -5.70
N ASP A 797 42.97 14.23 -4.74
CA ASP A 797 41.85 13.32 -5.03
C ASP A 797 40.53 14.07 -4.77
N LEU A 798 39.80 14.40 -5.84
CA LEU A 798 38.58 15.21 -5.78
C LEU A 798 37.53 14.68 -4.78
N ILE A 799 37.51 13.37 -4.52
CA ILE A 799 36.57 12.76 -3.55
C ILE A 799 37.04 12.91 -2.10
N LYS A 800 38.33 13.20 -1.87
CA LYS A 800 38.84 13.63 -0.57
C LYS A 800 38.54 15.10 -0.34
N GLU A 801 38.83 15.98 -1.30
CA GLU A 801 38.55 17.42 -1.18
C GLU A 801 37.04 17.66 -0.92
N LEU A 802 36.14 17.02 -1.69
CA LEU A 802 34.69 17.07 -1.46
C LEU A 802 34.23 16.50 -0.09
N LYS A 803 35.07 15.71 0.60
CA LYS A 803 34.78 15.16 1.94
C LYS A 803 35.39 15.96 3.08
N SER A 804 36.40 16.80 2.82
CA SER A 804 36.93 17.75 3.80
C SER A 804 36.19 19.07 3.77
N GLU A 805 35.79 19.53 2.59
CA GLU A 805 35.12 20.82 2.37
C GLU A 805 33.62 20.78 2.71
N LEU A 806 32.93 19.67 2.42
CA LEU A 806 31.47 19.58 2.53
C LEU A 806 31.02 18.74 3.73
N SER A 807 29.85 19.08 4.27
CA SER A 807 29.19 18.33 5.37
C SER A 807 27.73 17.94 5.04
N GLY A 808 27.12 17.17 5.95
CA GLY A 808 25.72 16.73 5.86
C GLY A 808 25.34 15.99 4.58
N HIS A 809 24.04 16.00 4.26
CA HIS A 809 23.48 15.37 3.05
C HIS A 809 23.96 16.03 1.74
N PHE A 810 24.37 17.31 1.78
CA PHE A 810 24.96 17.98 0.62
C PHE A 810 26.27 17.31 0.17
N LYS A 811 27.18 17.04 1.12
CA LYS A 811 28.38 16.23 0.92
C LYS A 811 28.05 14.85 0.36
N ASP A 812 27.03 14.20 0.91
CA ASP A 812 26.68 12.83 0.49
C ASP A 812 26.16 12.78 -0.94
N VAL A 813 25.31 13.72 -1.38
CA VAL A 813 24.95 13.87 -2.80
C VAL A 813 26.19 14.16 -3.65
N ALA A 814 26.97 15.18 -3.27
CA ALA A 814 28.11 15.65 -4.04
C ALA A 814 29.19 14.58 -4.27
N VAL A 815 29.44 13.75 -3.26
CA VAL A 815 30.37 12.60 -3.32
C VAL A 815 29.79 11.46 -4.15
N ASN A 816 28.52 11.09 -3.93
CA ASN A 816 27.92 9.92 -4.56
C ASN A 816 27.71 10.12 -6.08
N LEU A 817 27.53 11.36 -6.56
CA LEU A 817 27.45 11.67 -8.00
C LEU A 817 28.70 11.26 -8.80
N PHE A 818 29.88 11.11 -8.17
CA PHE A 818 31.12 10.66 -8.84
C PHE A 818 31.30 9.13 -8.88
N MET A 819 30.26 8.38 -8.53
CA MET A 819 30.11 6.96 -8.85
C MET A 819 29.32 6.83 -10.16
N THR A 820 29.56 5.79 -10.95
CA THR A 820 28.57 5.40 -11.98
C THR A 820 27.29 4.90 -11.32
N MET A 821 26.16 4.89 -12.03
CA MET A 821 24.89 4.35 -11.47
C MET A 821 25.06 2.92 -10.92
N THR A 822 25.79 2.07 -11.65
CA THR A 822 26.13 0.70 -11.26
C THR A 822 27.04 0.64 -10.00
N GLU A 823 28.03 1.54 -9.88
CA GLU A 823 28.88 1.64 -8.68
C GLU A 823 28.11 2.18 -7.46
N PHE A 824 27.16 3.10 -7.69
CA PHE A 824 26.28 3.62 -6.66
C PHE A 824 25.32 2.55 -6.15
N ASP A 825 24.58 1.87 -7.04
CA ASP A 825 23.65 0.79 -6.68
C ASP A 825 24.38 -0.33 -5.92
N ALA A 826 25.52 -0.80 -6.40
CA ALA A 826 26.34 -1.78 -5.69
C ALA A 826 26.77 -1.29 -4.29
N THR A 827 27.11 0.00 -4.15
CA THR A 827 27.46 0.60 -2.86
C THR A 827 26.26 0.71 -1.92
N GLN A 828 25.06 0.99 -2.43
CA GLN A 828 23.84 1.02 -1.61
C GLN A 828 23.41 -0.38 -1.16
N LEU A 829 23.50 -1.39 -2.03
CA LEU A 829 23.26 -2.79 -1.67
C LEU A 829 24.21 -3.26 -0.56
N ASN A 830 25.52 -2.95 -0.64
CA ASN A 830 26.45 -3.27 0.44
C ASN A 830 26.10 -2.53 1.74
N ARG A 831 25.75 -1.24 1.69
CA ARG A 831 25.28 -0.50 2.88
C ARG A 831 24.03 -1.11 3.51
N ALA A 832 23.13 -1.68 2.70
CA ALA A 832 21.91 -2.33 3.16
C ALA A 832 22.14 -3.69 3.83
N ILE A 833 23.25 -4.38 3.52
CA ILE A 833 23.61 -5.70 4.07
C ILE A 833 24.60 -5.56 5.24
N LYS A 834 25.47 -4.55 5.19
CA LYS A 834 26.61 -4.44 6.10
C LYS A 834 26.25 -3.71 7.40
N GLY A 835 25.67 -4.45 8.34
CA GLY A 835 25.38 -3.91 9.68
C GLY A 835 25.07 -4.97 10.73
N ILE A 836 24.23 -4.57 11.69
CA ILE A 836 23.43 -5.48 12.49
C ILE A 836 22.00 -5.28 12.00
N GLY A 837 21.48 -6.28 11.28
CA GLY A 837 20.22 -6.17 10.55
C GLY A 837 20.39 -5.55 9.14
N THR A 838 19.37 -5.78 8.32
CA THR A 838 19.32 -5.43 6.89
C THR A 838 18.50 -4.14 6.68
N ASP A 839 18.74 -3.42 5.58
CA ASP A 839 17.78 -2.47 5.01
C ASP A 839 17.04 -3.16 3.83
N GLU A 840 15.93 -3.82 4.15
CA GLU A 840 15.16 -4.56 3.15
C GLU A 840 14.44 -3.62 2.17
N LYS A 841 14.28 -2.32 2.49
CA LYS A 841 13.71 -1.34 1.56
C LYS A 841 14.68 -1.07 0.43
N VAL A 842 15.96 -0.83 0.74
CA VAL A 842 17.03 -0.62 -0.27
C VAL A 842 17.23 -1.86 -1.13
N LEU A 843 17.31 -3.05 -0.52
CA LEU A 843 17.44 -4.30 -1.27
C LEU A 843 16.25 -4.52 -2.21
N THR A 844 15.02 -4.30 -1.74
CA THR A 844 13.81 -4.46 -2.56
C THR A 844 13.74 -3.42 -3.67
N GLU A 845 13.98 -2.14 -3.38
CA GLU A 845 13.92 -1.05 -4.36
C GLU A 845 14.90 -1.29 -5.51
N ILE A 846 16.14 -1.68 -5.21
CA ILE A 846 17.15 -1.90 -6.26
C ILE A 846 16.89 -3.23 -6.97
N ILE A 847 16.77 -4.35 -6.26
CA ILE A 847 16.76 -5.68 -6.91
C ILE A 847 15.44 -5.94 -7.67
N CYS A 848 14.29 -5.40 -7.21
CA CYS A 848 13.01 -5.59 -7.91
C CYS A 848 12.77 -4.62 -9.08
N SER A 849 13.49 -3.49 -9.17
CA SER A 849 13.29 -2.46 -10.21
C SER A 849 14.32 -2.47 -11.34
N ARG A 850 15.46 -3.14 -11.18
CA ARG A 850 16.53 -3.21 -12.19
C ARG A 850 16.31 -4.37 -13.16
N ASN A 851 16.79 -4.18 -14.39
CA ASN A 851 16.72 -5.20 -15.45
C ASN A 851 17.89 -6.20 -15.34
N ASN A 852 17.87 -7.31 -16.10
CA ASN A 852 18.90 -8.35 -16.04
C ASN A 852 20.30 -7.82 -16.39
N GLU A 853 20.40 -6.84 -17.29
CA GLU A 853 21.66 -6.23 -17.74
C GLU A 853 22.29 -5.41 -16.60
N GLN A 854 21.51 -4.50 -16.01
CA GLN A 854 21.88 -3.74 -14.82
C GLN A 854 22.24 -4.65 -13.65
N LEU A 855 21.46 -5.70 -13.36
CA LEU A 855 21.78 -6.64 -12.28
C LEU A 855 23.08 -7.43 -12.55
N LYS A 856 23.38 -7.79 -13.80
CA LYS A 856 24.68 -8.41 -14.17
C LYS A 856 25.83 -7.44 -13.93
N GLU A 857 25.72 -6.18 -14.37
CA GLU A 857 26.75 -5.19 -14.11
C GLU A 857 26.92 -4.91 -12.62
N ILE A 858 25.83 -4.72 -11.87
CA ILE A 858 25.83 -4.47 -10.42
C ILE A 858 26.59 -5.58 -9.70
N LYS A 859 26.35 -6.85 -10.04
CA LYS A 859 27.08 -8.00 -9.49
C LYS A 859 28.58 -7.95 -9.76
N ILE A 860 28.99 -7.71 -11.01
CA ILE A 860 30.40 -7.59 -11.42
C ILE A 860 31.09 -6.44 -10.66
N ILE A 861 30.42 -5.30 -10.55
CA ILE A 861 30.95 -4.12 -9.85
C ILE A 861 31.00 -4.34 -8.33
N TYR A 862 30.00 -5.01 -7.75
CA TYR A 862 29.94 -5.36 -6.34
C TYR A 862 31.10 -6.29 -5.94
N GLU A 863 31.30 -7.40 -6.66
CA GLU A 863 32.40 -8.33 -6.41
C GLU A 863 33.77 -7.65 -6.55
N ARG A 864 33.92 -6.83 -7.60
CA ARG A 864 35.12 -6.02 -7.84
C ARG A 864 35.41 -5.05 -6.68
N LEU A 865 34.39 -4.44 -6.07
CA LEU A 865 34.54 -3.47 -4.98
C LEU A 865 34.73 -4.13 -3.60
N PHE A 866 33.96 -5.18 -3.29
CA PHE A 866 33.78 -5.68 -1.92
C PHE A 866 34.35 -7.08 -1.67
N LYS A 867 34.79 -7.78 -2.74
CA LYS A 867 35.51 -9.06 -2.69
C LYS A 867 34.69 -10.27 -2.20
N ASN A 868 33.37 -10.15 -2.21
CA ASN A 868 32.42 -11.26 -2.14
C ASN A 868 31.35 -11.10 -3.23
N SER A 869 30.63 -12.17 -3.57
CA SER A 869 29.52 -12.08 -4.52
C SER A 869 28.27 -11.49 -3.85
N LEU A 870 27.52 -10.67 -4.59
CA LEU A 870 26.29 -10.07 -4.11
C LEU A 870 25.25 -11.15 -3.72
N GLU A 871 25.19 -12.26 -4.44
CA GLU A 871 24.32 -13.39 -4.06
C GLU A 871 24.73 -14.09 -2.76
N ALA A 872 26.01 -14.08 -2.38
CA ALA A 872 26.45 -14.65 -1.11
C ALA A 872 26.09 -13.70 0.04
N ASP A 873 26.41 -12.41 -0.07
CA ASP A 873 26.07 -11.41 0.95
C ASP A 873 24.54 -11.30 1.15
N VAL A 874 23.75 -11.24 0.07
CA VAL A 874 22.28 -11.28 0.14
C VAL A 874 21.77 -12.63 0.65
N SER A 875 22.44 -13.74 0.33
CA SER A 875 22.10 -15.04 0.88
C SER A 875 22.22 -15.05 2.40
N ASP A 876 23.32 -14.56 2.92
CA ASP A 876 23.70 -14.87 4.29
C ASP A 876 23.06 -13.91 5.31
N ASP A 877 22.66 -12.72 4.86
CA ASP A 877 21.93 -11.71 5.65
C ASP A 877 20.39 -11.85 5.56
N THR A 878 19.83 -12.44 4.49
CA THR A 878 18.36 -12.59 4.31
C THR A 878 17.86 -14.03 4.48
N SER A 879 16.54 -14.23 4.61
CA SER A 879 15.94 -15.57 4.76
C SER A 879 14.54 -15.71 4.13
N GLY A 880 13.94 -16.91 4.25
CA GLY A 880 12.53 -17.16 3.90
C GLY A 880 12.15 -17.01 2.42
N GLY A 881 10.92 -16.56 2.17
CA GLY A 881 10.45 -16.16 0.83
C GLY A 881 11.23 -14.99 0.26
N TYR A 882 11.56 -14.00 1.10
CA TYR A 882 12.30 -12.81 0.72
C TYR A 882 13.66 -13.13 0.07
N LYS A 883 14.51 -13.94 0.72
CA LYS A 883 15.77 -14.45 0.15
C LYS A 883 15.56 -15.11 -1.22
N ARG A 884 14.49 -15.90 -1.37
CA ARG A 884 14.20 -16.61 -2.63
C ARG A 884 13.84 -15.64 -3.75
N ILE A 885 13.14 -14.54 -3.48
CA ILE A 885 12.86 -13.49 -4.47
C ILE A 885 14.17 -12.82 -4.90
N LEU A 886 14.94 -12.29 -3.95
CA LEU A 886 16.16 -11.54 -4.27
C LEU A 886 17.16 -12.40 -5.06
N ILE A 887 17.40 -13.64 -4.62
CA ILE A 887 18.32 -14.56 -5.30
C ILE A 887 17.76 -14.99 -6.68
N SER A 888 16.45 -15.17 -6.84
CA SER A 888 15.86 -15.48 -8.15
C SER A 888 15.98 -14.33 -9.15
N LEU A 889 16.00 -13.08 -8.69
CA LEU A 889 16.22 -11.90 -9.53
C LEU A 889 17.71 -11.71 -9.84
N LEU A 890 18.59 -11.90 -8.84
CA LEU A 890 20.05 -11.82 -9.01
C LEU A 890 20.63 -12.93 -9.91
N GLN A 891 19.91 -14.03 -10.14
CA GLN A 891 20.26 -14.99 -11.20
C GLN A 891 20.17 -14.38 -12.60
N CYS A 892 19.47 -13.26 -12.78
CA CYS A 892 19.28 -12.53 -14.03
C CYS A 892 18.68 -13.40 -15.16
N LEU A 893 17.67 -14.19 -14.80
CA LEU A 893 16.94 -15.14 -15.67
C LEU A 893 15.50 -14.72 -15.98
N ARG A 894 15.10 -13.49 -15.63
CA ARG A 894 13.79 -12.95 -15.98
C ARG A 894 13.66 -12.83 -17.50
N GLN A 895 12.52 -13.16 -18.08
CA GLN A 895 12.23 -12.85 -19.49
C GLN A 895 12.06 -11.35 -19.67
N GLU A 896 12.64 -10.76 -20.73
CA GLU A 896 12.60 -9.31 -20.99
C GLU A 896 12.07 -8.95 -22.38
N ASP A 897 11.65 -9.97 -23.13
CA ASP A 897 10.94 -9.75 -24.39
C ASP A 897 9.51 -9.24 -24.16
N LYS A 898 8.93 -8.72 -25.24
CA LYS A 898 7.57 -8.16 -25.27
C LYS A 898 6.55 -9.12 -25.86
N ALA A 899 6.90 -10.39 -26.07
CA ALA A 899 5.92 -11.39 -26.49
C ALA A 899 5.03 -11.76 -25.31
N ILE A 900 3.80 -12.17 -25.61
CA ILE A 900 2.80 -12.56 -24.63
C ILE A 900 2.32 -13.95 -25.03
N ASP A 901 2.56 -14.94 -24.18
CA ASP A 901 1.99 -16.27 -24.33
C ASP A 901 0.70 -16.34 -23.50
N CYS A 902 -0.43 -16.12 -24.17
CA CYS A 902 -1.76 -16.17 -23.56
C CYS A 902 -2.13 -17.57 -23.02
N VAL A 903 -1.47 -18.65 -23.49
CA VAL A 903 -1.70 -20.01 -23.00
C VAL A 903 -0.93 -20.23 -21.70
N LEU A 904 0.33 -19.79 -21.65
CA LEU A 904 1.11 -19.75 -20.42
C LEU A 904 0.46 -18.81 -19.39
N ALA A 905 -0.05 -17.65 -19.80
CA ALA A 905 -0.68 -16.70 -18.88
C ALA A 905 -1.87 -17.32 -18.14
N LYS A 906 -2.77 -18.01 -18.86
CA LYS A 906 -3.92 -18.72 -18.26
C LYS A 906 -3.51 -19.88 -17.36
N LYS A 907 -2.44 -20.58 -17.73
CA LYS A 907 -1.85 -21.64 -16.90
C LYS A 907 -1.24 -21.08 -15.62
N ASP A 908 -0.53 -19.95 -15.68
CA ASP A 908 0.09 -19.32 -14.52
C ASP A 908 -0.96 -18.65 -13.61
N VAL A 909 -2.06 -18.12 -14.16
CA VAL A 909 -3.25 -17.70 -13.38
C VAL A 909 -3.83 -18.86 -12.57
N GLN A 910 -4.06 -20.02 -13.21
CA GLN A 910 -4.53 -21.22 -12.51
C GLN A 910 -3.53 -21.68 -11.43
N ARG A 911 -2.22 -21.64 -11.73
CA ARG A 911 -1.16 -21.97 -10.76
C ARG A 911 -1.15 -21.02 -9.56
N LEU A 912 -1.39 -19.72 -9.75
CA LEU A 912 -1.44 -18.75 -8.64
C LEU A 912 -2.64 -19.02 -7.72
N TYR A 913 -3.81 -19.34 -8.29
CA TYR A 913 -5.00 -19.70 -7.51
C TYR A 913 -4.80 -21.02 -6.73
N GLU A 914 -4.24 -22.04 -7.38
CA GLU A 914 -3.81 -23.30 -6.74
C GLU A 914 -2.66 -23.10 -5.73
N ALA A 915 -1.88 -22.02 -5.87
CA ALA A 915 -0.78 -21.67 -4.97
C ALA A 915 -1.25 -20.97 -3.69
N GLY A 916 -2.33 -20.18 -3.73
CA GLY A 916 -2.90 -19.50 -2.59
C GLY A 916 -4.35 -19.90 -2.31
N GLU A 917 -5.28 -19.04 -2.73
CA GLU A 917 -6.70 -19.01 -2.35
C GLU A 917 -7.46 -20.36 -2.40
N SER A 918 -7.04 -21.32 -3.23
CA SER A 918 -7.71 -22.63 -3.33
C SER A 918 -7.38 -23.60 -2.18
N LYS A 919 -6.60 -23.20 -1.16
CA LYS A 919 -6.17 -24.06 -0.05
C LYS A 919 -5.88 -23.27 1.22
N LEU A 920 -5.67 -23.98 2.33
CA LEU A 920 -5.23 -23.39 3.60
C LEU A 920 -3.69 -23.24 3.61
N GLY A 921 -3.21 -22.00 3.47
CA GLY A 921 -1.79 -21.65 3.53
C GLY A 921 -1.09 -21.68 2.16
N THR A 922 -0.21 -20.71 1.95
CA THR A 922 0.32 -20.33 0.62
C THR A 922 1.56 -21.12 0.21
N ASP A 923 1.62 -21.56 -1.05
CA ASP A 923 2.85 -22.02 -1.69
C ASP A 923 3.60 -20.82 -2.29
N GLU A 924 4.35 -20.13 -1.44
CA GLU A 924 5.21 -19.01 -1.84
C GLU A 924 6.11 -19.34 -3.05
N ALA A 925 6.53 -20.60 -3.23
CA ALA A 925 7.47 -20.94 -4.29
C ALA A 925 6.88 -20.76 -5.69
N VAL A 926 5.57 -20.98 -5.86
CA VAL A 926 4.88 -20.81 -7.14
C VAL A 926 4.67 -19.33 -7.47
N PHE A 927 4.32 -18.51 -6.49
CA PHE A 927 4.28 -17.04 -6.65
C PHE A 927 5.66 -16.50 -7.03
N ILE A 928 6.71 -16.89 -6.31
CA ILE A 928 8.08 -16.41 -6.54
C ILE A 928 8.58 -16.82 -7.94
N ASP A 929 8.36 -18.07 -8.35
CA ASP A 929 8.68 -18.57 -9.70
C ASP A 929 8.00 -17.72 -10.79
N ILE A 930 6.68 -17.55 -10.70
CA ILE A 930 5.90 -16.81 -11.71
C ILE A 930 6.32 -15.34 -11.76
N PHE A 931 6.51 -14.69 -10.60
CA PHE A 931 6.79 -13.25 -10.50
C PHE A 931 8.26 -12.89 -10.80
N CYS A 932 9.21 -13.81 -10.64
CA CYS A 932 10.62 -13.56 -10.91
C CYS A 932 11.06 -13.99 -12.31
N THR A 933 10.40 -14.98 -12.93
CA THR A 933 10.80 -15.50 -14.26
C THR A 933 10.05 -14.88 -15.44
N ASN A 934 8.76 -14.57 -15.32
CA ASN A 934 7.98 -13.98 -16.43
C ASN A 934 8.39 -12.52 -16.72
N SER A 935 8.18 -12.09 -17.97
CA SER A 935 8.37 -10.69 -18.38
C SER A 935 7.27 -9.79 -17.81
N PHE A 936 7.53 -8.48 -17.70
CA PHE A 936 6.50 -7.54 -17.24
C PHE A 936 5.27 -7.52 -18.17
N ALA A 937 5.45 -7.69 -19.48
CA ALA A 937 4.32 -7.80 -20.42
C ALA A 937 3.48 -9.06 -20.19
N GLN A 938 4.13 -10.18 -19.88
CA GLN A 938 3.48 -11.44 -19.55
C GLN A 938 2.80 -11.37 -18.17
N LEU A 939 3.42 -10.75 -17.16
CA LEU A 939 2.84 -10.53 -15.84
C LEU A 939 1.57 -9.65 -15.90
N LEU A 940 1.58 -8.54 -16.63
CA LEU A 940 0.37 -7.72 -16.83
C LEU A 940 -0.77 -8.52 -17.47
N THR A 941 -0.46 -9.46 -18.36
CA THR A 941 -1.44 -10.37 -18.97
C THR A 941 -1.98 -11.37 -17.94
N ILE A 942 -1.11 -11.96 -17.12
CA ILE A 942 -1.47 -12.84 -15.99
C ILE A 942 -2.40 -12.09 -15.03
N PHE A 943 -2.07 -10.87 -14.61
CA PHE A 943 -2.86 -10.11 -13.66
C PHE A 943 -4.24 -9.72 -14.23
N LYS A 944 -4.30 -9.36 -15.51
CA LYS A 944 -5.56 -9.08 -16.23
C LYS A 944 -6.43 -10.33 -16.31
N GLU A 945 -5.88 -11.48 -16.67
CA GLU A 945 -6.62 -12.75 -16.74
C GLU A 945 -7.06 -13.23 -15.35
N TYR A 946 -6.24 -13.04 -14.30
CA TYR A 946 -6.59 -13.33 -12.90
C TYR A 946 -7.81 -12.52 -12.45
N LYS A 947 -7.79 -11.19 -12.64
CA LYS A 947 -8.93 -10.31 -12.37
C LYS A 947 -10.15 -10.66 -13.22
N THR A 948 -9.93 -11.10 -14.46
CA THR A 948 -11.03 -11.53 -15.36
C THR A 948 -11.73 -12.78 -14.83
N ILE A 949 -10.98 -13.75 -14.31
CA ILE A 949 -11.49 -15.06 -13.87
C ILE A 949 -12.00 -15.00 -12.42
N TYR A 950 -11.17 -14.56 -11.47
CA TYR A 950 -11.43 -14.62 -10.02
C TYR A 950 -11.98 -13.32 -9.40
N LYS A 951 -12.12 -12.25 -10.19
CA LYS A 951 -12.68 -10.94 -9.78
C LYS A 951 -11.92 -10.21 -8.67
N LYS A 952 -10.65 -10.57 -8.42
CA LYS A 952 -9.73 -9.89 -7.49
C LYS A 952 -8.52 -9.31 -8.23
N ASP A 953 -8.02 -8.16 -7.79
CA ASP A 953 -6.70 -7.66 -8.21
C ASP A 953 -5.59 -8.46 -7.53
N ILE A 954 -4.48 -8.67 -8.24
CA ILE A 954 -3.40 -9.54 -7.76
C ILE A 954 -2.72 -8.99 -6.50
N GLU A 955 -2.68 -7.66 -6.33
CA GLU A 955 -2.15 -7.02 -5.12
C GLU A 955 -2.93 -7.40 -3.87
N ASP A 956 -4.25 -7.59 -3.96
CA ASP A 956 -5.08 -7.94 -2.81
C ASP A 956 -4.95 -9.43 -2.46
N VAL A 957 -4.72 -10.29 -3.46
CA VAL A 957 -4.29 -11.68 -3.25
C VAL A 957 -2.93 -11.71 -2.55
N ILE A 958 -1.94 -10.93 -3.00
CA ILE A 958 -0.61 -10.87 -2.36
C ILE A 958 -0.71 -10.37 -0.90
N LYS A 959 -1.55 -9.36 -0.62
CA LYS A 959 -1.76 -8.83 0.75
C LYS A 959 -2.45 -9.84 1.68
N ALA A 960 -3.30 -10.71 1.15
CA ALA A 960 -4.00 -11.74 1.93
C ALA A 960 -3.13 -12.99 2.16
N GLU A 961 -2.40 -13.42 1.13
CA GLU A 961 -1.61 -14.65 1.11
C GLU A 961 -0.18 -14.47 1.66
N MET A 962 0.34 -13.25 1.76
CA MET A 962 1.73 -13.02 2.17
C MET A 962 1.90 -11.87 3.18
N SER A 963 2.99 -11.94 3.95
CA SER A 963 3.38 -10.93 4.94
C SER A 963 4.84 -10.51 4.78
N GLY A 964 5.20 -9.41 5.46
CA GLY A 964 6.56 -8.85 5.52
C GLY A 964 7.23 -8.62 4.16
N ASN A 965 8.55 -8.73 4.15
CA ASN A 965 9.40 -8.38 3.00
C ASN A 965 9.12 -9.24 1.75
N THR A 966 8.61 -10.47 1.91
CA THR A 966 8.15 -11.31 0.78
C THR A 966 6.98 -10.64 0.05
N LYS A 967 5.94 -10.22 0.80
CA LYS A 967 4.77 -9.50 0.29
C LYS A 967 5.18 -8.16 -0.34
N ASP A 968 5.99 -7.37 0.35
CA ASP A 968 6.42 -6.06 -0.13
C ASP A 968 7.30 -6.16 -1.40
N SER A 969 8.09 -7.22 -1.54
CA SER A 969 8.85 -7.50 -2.77
C SER A 969 7.97 -7.88 -3.96
N LEU A 970 6.96 -8.74 -3.76
CA LEU A 970 6.03 -9.07 -4.84
C LEU A 970 5.20 -7.84 -5.25
N LEU A 971 4.76 -7.01 -4.31
CA LEU A 971 4.09 -5.75 -4.61
C LEU A 971 5.00 -4.78 -5.39
N ALA A 972 6.28 -4.65 -5.02
CA ALA A 972 7.25 -3.87 -5.79
C ALA A 972 7.40 -4.37 -7.24
N ILE A 973 7.41 -5.69 -7.46
CA ILE A 973 7.40 -6.28 -8.81
C ILE A 973 6.10 -5.93 -9.56
N VAL A 974 4.93 -5.99 -8.91
CA VAL A 974 3.65 -5.57 -9.55
C VAL A 974 3.70 -4.10 -9.95
N GLU A 975 4.05 -3.20 -9.02
CA GLU A 975 4.10 -1.76 -9.25
C GLU A 975 5.11 -1.41 -10.37
N CYS A 976 6.31 -1.98 -10.33
CA CYS A 976 7.31 -1.83 -11.40
C CYS A 976 6.84 -2.36 -12.76
N SER A 977 6.12 -3.50 -12.79
CA SER A 977 5.58 -4.07 -14.03
C SER A 977 4.42 -3.26 -14.63
N ARG A 978 3.63 -2.58 -13.79
CA ARG A 978 2.53 -1.69 -14.21
C ARG A 978 3.06 -0.35 -14.70
N ASN A 979 3.82 0.37 -13.87
CA ASN A 979 4.51 1.59 -14.28
C ASN A 979 5.66 1.90 -13.30
N THR A 980 6.89 1.66 -13.73
CA THR A 980 8.11 1.90 -12.94
C THR A 980 8.27 3.38 -12.53
N ALA A 981 7.74 4.34 -13.29
CA ALA A 981 7.78 5.76 -12.93
C ALA A 981 6.78 6.09 -11.81
N VAL A 982 5.61 5.44 -11.78
CA VAL A 982 4.64 5.52 -10.66
C VAL A 982 5.24 4.91 -9.39
N TYR A 983 5.95 3.79 -9.49
CA TYR A 983 6.66 3.17 -8.36
C TYR A 983 7.64 4.16 -7.71
N PHE A 984 8.58 4.73 -8.49
CA PHE A 984 9.54 5.70 -7.95
C PHE A 984 8.90 7.02 -7.50
N ALA A 985 7.86 7.50 -8.19
CA ALA A 985 7.09 8.66 -7.74
C ALA A 985 6.42 8.40 -6.37
N THR A 986 5.91 7.19 -6.16
CA THR A 986 5.27 6.76 -4.90
C THR A 986 6.27 6.64 -3.77
N ILE A 987 7.50 6.14 -4.02
CA ILE A 987 8.54 6.10 -2.99
C ILE A 987 9.09 7.49 -2.68
N LEU A 988 9.30 8.36 -3.68
CA LEU A 988 9.67 9.76 -3.46
C LEU A 988 8.61 10.50 -2.61
N TYR A 989 7.33 10.29 -2.89
CA TYR A 989 6.24 10.86 -2.09
C TYR A 989 6.26 10.32 -0.65
N LYS A 990 6.48 9.01 -0.44
CA LYS A 990 6.66 8.41 0.90
C LYS A 990 7.93 8.89 1.63
N ALA A 991 8.96 9.34 0.92
CA ALA A 991 10.21 9.85 1.48
C ALA A 991 10.14 11.34 1.85
N LEU A 992 9.25 12.10 1.21
CA LEU A 992 9.04 13.53 1.44
C LEU A 992 7.85 13.78 2.41
N LYS A 993 6.71 13.11 2.22
CA LYS A 993 5.49 13.27 3.05
C LYS A 993 5.69 12.72 4.47
N GLY A 994 5.93 13.60 5.44
CA GLY A 994 5.93 13.25 6.85
C GLY A 994 6.28 14.42 7.77
N PHE A 995 6.92 14.09 8.90
CA PHE A 995 7.66 15.03 9.72
C PHE A 995 9.14 14.62 9.64
N GLY A 996 9.94 15.44 8.96
CA GLY A 996 11.27 15.05 8.49
C GLY A 996 11.21 14.24 7.19
N THR A 997 12.37 14.07 6.56
CA THR A 997 12.55 13.47 5.24
C THR A 997 13.33 12.16 5.35
N ASP A 998 13.00 11.15 4.55
CA ASP A 998 13.93 10.04 4.29
C ASP A 998 14.96 10.51 3.25
N ASP A 999 15.92 11.32 3.72
CA ASP A 999 16.98 11.89 2.90
C ASP A 999 17.77 10.81 2.16
N ASN A 1000 17.95 9.62 2.76
CA ASN A 1000 18.66 8.50 2.14
C ASN A 1000 17.92 7.98 0.92
N THR A 1001 16.60 7.79 1.01
CA THR A 1001 15.74 7.38 -0.10
C THR A 1001 15.60 8.47 -1.15
N LEU A 1002 15.41 9.73 -0.75
CA LEU A 1002 15.38 10.87 -1.67
C LEU A 1002 16.69 10.97 -2.49
N ILE A 1003 17.85 10.89 -1.82
CA ILE A 1003 19.17 10.90 -2.48
C ILE A 1003 19.32 9.69 -3.41
N ARG A 1004 18.95 8.49 -2.96
CA ARG A 1004 19.11 7.24 -3.72
C ARG A 1004 18.31 7.26 -5.02
N ILE A 1005 17.05 7.70 -4.98
CA ILE A 1005 16.20 7.76 -6.18
C ILE A 1005 16.62 8.94 -7.08
N VAL A 1006 16.92 10.12 -6.52
CA VAL A 1006 17.32 11.28 -7.34
C VAL A 1006 18.64 11.02 -8.07
N ILE A 1007 19.64 10.43 -7.42
CA ILE A 1007 20.89 10.04 -8.09
C ILE A 1007 20.64 8.95 -9.13
N SER A 1008 20.03 7.82 -8.76
CA SER A 1008 19.89 6.67 -9.67
C SER A 1008 18.92 6.88 -10.83
N ARG A 1009 17.99 7.85 -10.77
CA ARG A 1009 16.98 8.07 -11.84
C ARG A 1009 17.17 9.35 -12.66
N SER A 1010 17.97 10.32 -12.20
CA SER A 1010 18.20 11.60 -12.91
C SER A 1010 18.75 11.43 -14.33
N GLU A 1011 19.60 10.42 -14.56
CA GLU A 1011 20.19 10.08 -15.86
C GLU A 1011 19.43 8.93 -16.57
N MET A 1012 18.24 8.54 -16.09
CA MET A 1012 17.39 7.49 -16.68
C MET A 1012 16.01 7.99 -17.14
N ASP A 1013 15.13 8.32 -16.20
CA ASP A 1013 13.69 8.52 -16.44
C ASP A 1013 13.01 9.51 -15.48
N MET A 1014 13.79 10.33 -14.75
CA MET A 1014 13.28 11.31 -13.80
C MET A 1014 12.20 12.25 -14.38
N GLU A 1015 12.19 12.57 -15.68
CA GLU A 1015 11.11 13.38 -16.26
C GLU A 1015 9.76 12.66 -16.23
N LYS A 1016 9.73 11.34 -16.52
CA LYS A 1016 8.53 10.52 -16.36
C LYS A 1016 8.11 10.40 -14.90
N ILE A 1017 9.07 10.24 -13.98
CA ILE A 1017 8.80 10.20 -12.54
C ILE A 1017 8.13 11.50 -12.07
N LYS A 1018 8.61 12.66 -12.52
CA LYS A 1018 7.98 13.98 -12.25
C LYS A 1018 6.58 14.11 -12.85
N GLU A 1019 6.37 13.63 -14.07
CA GLU A 1019 5.04 13.60 -14.71
C GLU A 1019 4.05 12.75 -13.90
N GLU A 1020 4.42 11.52 -13.55
CA GLU A 1020 3.56 10.63 -12.76
C GLU A 1020 3.34 11.15 -11.34
N PHE A 1021 4.38 11.67 -10.67
CA PHE A 1021 4.24 12.34 -9.36
C PHE A 1021 3.20 13.47 -9.42
N LYS A 1022 3.24 14.30 -10.47
CA LYS A 1022 2.26 15.38 -10.66
C LYS A 1022 0.84 14.86 -10.97
N LYS A 1023 0.71 13.77 -11.73
CA LYS A 1023 -0.60 13.14 -12.00
C LYS A 1023 -1.21 12.57 -10.73
N LEU A 1024 -0.42 11.91 -9.89
CA LEU A 1024 -0.84 11.28 -8.63
C LEU A 1024 -1.18 12.32 -7.56
N TYR A 1025 -0.23 13.21 -7.24
CA TYR A 1025 -0.29 14.06 -6.04
C TYR A 1025 -0.73 15.51 -6.32
N LYS A 1026 -1.03 15.84 -7.59
CA LYS A 1026 -1.52 17.15 -8.09
C LYS A 1026 -0.59 18.36 -7.89
N GLN A 1027 0.50 18.18 -7.13
CA GLN A 1027 1.62 19.11 -6.97
C GLN A 1027 2.87 18.56 -7.68
N THR A 1028 3.88 19.38 -7.96
CA THR A 1028 5.13 18.87 -8.57
C THR A 1028 6.06 18.28 -7.52
N LEU A 1029 6.95 17.38 -7.96
CA LEU A 1029 8.03 16.85 -7.12
C LEU A 1029 8.93 17.99 -6.59
N GLN A 1030 9.09 19.05 -7.38
CA GLN A 1030 9.84 20.24 -6.97
C GLN A 1030 9.15 21.05 -5.87
N ASP A 1031 7.83 20.99 -5.73
CA ASP A 1031 7.09 21.71 -4.68
C ASP A 1031 7.31 21.02 -3.32
N PHE A 1032 7.16 19.69 -3.25
CA PHE A 1032 7.54 18.90 -2.05
C PHE A 1032 9.00 19.11 -1.65
N ILE A 1033 9.94 19.02 -2.62
CA ILE A 1033 11.36 19.31 -2.37
C ILE A 1033 11.59 20.78 -1.96
N ASN A 1034 10.68 21.70 -2.29
CA ASN A 1034 10.73 23.08 -1.81
C ASN A 1034 10.22 23.25 -0.38
N ASP A 1035 9.28 22.44 0.08
CA ASP A 1035 8.70 22.59 1.42
C ASP A 1035 9.49 21.77 2.47
N ASP A 1036 9.92 20.56 2.13
CA ASP A 1036 10.50 19.61 3.10
C ASP A 1036 12.02 19.79 3.31
N ILE A 1037 12.79 20.21 2.30
CA ILE A 1037 14.27 20.31 2.40
C ILE A 1037 14.85 21.72 2.14
N SER A 1038 16.02 21.98 2.72
CA SER A 1038 16.65 23.32 2.77
C SER A 1038 18.15 23.33 2.44
N GLY A 1039 18.76 24.52 2.48
CA GLY A 1039 20.21 24.72 2.26
C GLY A 1039 20.72 24.33 0.87
N ASP A 1040 22.00 24.01 0.76
CA ASP A 1040 22.65 23.60 -0.49
C ASP A 1040 22.31 22.16 -0.89
N TYR A 1041 21.87 21.34 0.07
CA TYR A 1041 21.25 20.05 -0.18
C TYR A 1041 19.98 20.17 -1.04
N LYS A 1042 19.06 21.09 -0.69
CA LYS A 1042 17.92 21.45 -1.55
C LYS A 1042 18.36 21.90 -2.95
N LYS A 1043 19.37 22.79 -3.02
CA LYS A 1043 19.85 23.35 -4.31
C LYS A 1043 20.38 22.25 -5.23
N ILE A 1044 21.15 21.28 -4.73
CA ILE A 1044 21.68 20.18 -5.56
C ILE A 1044 20.59 19.19 -5.99
N ILE A 1045 19.67 18.83 -5.08
CA ILE A 1045 18.54 17.94 -5.41
C ILE A 1045 17.64 18.59 -6.47
N LEU A 1046 17.27 19.87 -6.30
CA LEU A 1046 16.50 20.61 -7.32
C LEU A 1046 17.25 20.78 -8.63
N ALA A 1047 18.60 20.88 -8.63
CA ALA A 1047 19.38 20.94 -9.86
C ALA A 1047 19.30 19.62 -10.65
N LEU A 1048 19.41 18.47 -9.97
CA LEU A 1048 19.26 17.14 -10.58
C LEU A 1048 17.81 16.87 -11.07
N VAL A 1049 16.80 17.27 -10.29
CA VAL A 1049 15.38 17.06 -10.61
C VAL A 1049 14.89 18.02 -11.71
N ASN A 1050 15.38 19.26 -11.79
CA ASN A 1050 15.06 20.15 -12.92
C ASN A 1050 15.90 19.85 -14.16
N GLY A 1051 17.15 19.41 -13.99
CA GLY A 1051 18.04 19.02 -15.08
C GLY A 1051 18.75 20.17 -15.78
N ASN A 1052 19.63 19.82 -16.72
CA ASN A 1052 20.31 20.75 -17.64
C ASN A 1052 19.64 20.85 -19.02
N LYS A 1053 18.65 19.97 -19.30
CA LYS A 1053 17.92 19.83 -20.58
C LYS A 1053 17.12 21.06 -21.07
N ARG A 1054 17.14 22.16 -20.32
CA ARG A 1054 16.55 23.48 -20.67
C ARG A 1054 17.51 24.65 -20.45
N ARG A 1055 18.82 24.40 -20.40
CA ARG A 1055 19.87 25.44 -20.50
C ARG A 1055 20.53 25.40 -21.88
N GLU A 1056 19.70 25.60 -22.90
CA GLU A 1056 20.11 26.51 -23.97
C GLU A 1056 19.94 27.94 -23.39
N ASP A 1057 20.80 28.89 -23.79
CA ASP A 1057 21.03 30.14 -23.05
C ASP A 1057 19.85 31.15 -23.12
N PRO A 1058 19.81 32.19 -22.25
CA PRO A 1058 18.59 32.88 -21.80
C PRO A 1058 17.90 33.86 -22.77
#